data_AF-A0A6I7NJS7-F1
#
_entry.id   AF-A0A6I7NJS7-F1
#
_cell.length_a   1.000
_cell.length_b   1.000
_cell.length_c   1.000
_cell.angle_alpha   90.00
_cell.angle_beta   90.00
_cell.angle_gamma   90.00
#
_symmetry.space_group_name_H-M   'P 1'
#
loop_
_entity.id
_entity.type
_entity.pdbx_description
1 polymer ?
#
loop_
_entity_poly.entity_id
_entity_poly.type
_entity_poly.pdbx_seq_one_letter_code
_entity_poly.pdbx_strand_id
1 'polypeptide(L)'
;MGSGTVYNDNRIKRGVRRMNPKTGWMSVVLIGVLFVLLACSAAPDNPTPSTLERDGVIYRIEAEHVRVESGVNAPEILRIPATIEQLPVTHIEASAFAGASRLKHLELPDSITVIAPYAFYEAKKLQTVDISATSTLQVIGEGAFFAAASLRSIALPASLSTLGPYAFFAATQLETVTFDQSSRLDTIPEGAFFQNHALSQLALPASVKQIEAYAFYETTALMTITFGEDSQLHSIGEGAFAFSGTAKALVLPASLQDIGAFAFFGNEQLKTVTMPETLAIIGEYAFAQNRALLEIILPASLHTIGPYAFMETDALTAVHFPIDSALTTLPEGLFYEAKQLENVHFPASLQEIGAFSFYQTRRLEAVTLPNTLTTIGPYAFASSGLLDLVIPATVSNLGAYAFLQADALKHVVFMPGSSVPTLEEGVFSSASALESISLPESLIRIGDYAFYETPQLIAVSLPESVREIGDFAMARSGLQGLELPDAVATLGDYAFWETVALEHVTFTATAQLRSMGEGVFSQATSLKAFTVPETVETIGPYAFYGATALETITFFENARLTHLPEGMFYQATALTAVHVPQAVEVIRAHAFYESSALNTVTFASGSLLKIIEEDAFSGTALTGALTLPAQLVAIHDYAFVNVINLTSIHIESEQLEQIGKMAFSGLHNLESIRLPASLKGLGDFAFMDTPNLETIYLSSNVLDVGYWAFKDSGVTILTGHATPPPSWHPDFNPDQRPIIFNVDESE
;
A
#
# COMPACT_ATOMS: atom_id res chain seq x y z
N MET A 1 -1.29 23.77 2.39
CA MET A 1 -2.24 23.32 3.45
C MET A 1 -1.99 21.85 3.71
N GLY A 2 -2.05 21.41 4.97
CA GLY A 2 -1.55 20.09 5.37
C GLY A 2 -2.45 18.92 4.96
N SER A 3 -1.88 17.98 4.23
CA SER A 3 -2.36 16.60 4.16
C SER A 3 -1.15 15.65 4.10
N GLY A 4 -0.46 15.54 5.23
CA GLY A 4 0.39 14.40 5.51
C GLY A 4 -0.49 13.16 5.57
N THR A 5 -0.55 12.43 4.47
CA THR A 5 -1.03 11.06 4.44
C THR A 5 -0.02 10.20 5.20
N VAL A 6 -0.17 10.22 6.52
CA VAL A 6 0.32 9.18 7.41
C VAL A 6 -0.28 7.88 6.89
N TYR A 7 0.49 7.15 6.07
CA TYR A 7 0.23 5.76 5.76
C TYR A 7 0.23 5.05 7.11
N ASN A 8 -0.97 4.74 7.56
CA ASN A 8 -1.25 4.23 8.87
C ASN A 8 -0.70 2.80 8.92
N ASP A 9 0.53 2.67 9.42
CA ASP A 9 1.25 1.45 9.78
C ASP A 9 0.57 0.72 10.97
N ASN A 10 -0.74 0.51 10.82
CA ASN A 10 -1.65 -0.02 11.84
C ASN A 10 -2.71 -0.96 11.25
N ARG A 11 -2.60 -1.35 9.97
CA ARG A 11 -3.47 -2.39 9.37
C ARG A 11 -2.86 -3.80 9.32
N ILE A 12 -1.59 -3.98 9.70
CA ILE A 12 -0.96 -5.32 9.83
C ILE A 12 -0.79 -5.76 11.30
N LYS A 13 -1.34 -4.99 12.26
CA LYS A 13 -1.52 -5.43 13.67
C LYS A 13 -2.95 -5.89 14.01
N ARG A 14 -3.79 -6.15 12.99
CA ARG A 14 -5.14 -6.71 13.16
C ARG A 14 -5.40 -7.84 12.16
N GLY A 15 -4.54 -8.85 12.18
CA GLY A 15 -4.76 -10.15 11.51
C GLY A 15 -4.78 -11.35 12.45
N VAL A 16 -4.36 -11.21 13.72
CA VAL A 16 -4.43 -12.28 14.72
C VAL A 16 -5.40 -11.87 15.81
N ARG A 17 -6.71 -12.03 15.55
CA ARG A 17 -7.64 -12.23 16.66
C ARG A 17 -7.27 -13.58 17.27
N ARG A 18 -6.86 -13.56 18.55
CA ARG A 18 -6.96 -14.72 19.43
C ARG A 18 -8.32 -15.39 19.18
N MET A 19 -8.31 -16.54 18.50
CA MET A 19 -9.49 -17.38 18.43
C MET A 19 -9.72 -17.92 19.84
N ASN A 20 -10.73 -17.38 20.48
CA ASN A 20 -11.29 -17.88 21.72
C ASN A 20 -11.90 -19.27 21.37
N PRO A 21 -11.49 -20.38 22.01
CA PRO A 21 -11.99 -21.72 21.67
C PRO A 21 -13.37 -21.94 22.29
N LYS A 22 -14.35 -21.11 21.92
CA LYS A 22 -15.76 -21.24 22.29
C LYS A 22 -16.62 -20.58 21.22
N THR A 23 -16.86 -21.31 20.13
CA THR A 23 -18.14 -21.42 19.39
C THR A 23 -17.84 -21.92 17.99
N GLY A 24 -18.21 -23.17 17.71
CA GLY A 24 -18.11 -23.75 16.37
C GLY A 24 -18.26 -25.26 16.30
N TRP A 25 -18.80 -25.92 17.33
CA TRP A 25 -18.99 -27.38 17.33
C TRP A 25 -20.36 -27.71 17.91
N MET A 26 -21.39 -27.57 17.07
CA MET A 26 -22.65 -28.27 17.22
C MET A 26 -23.12 -28.66 15.82
N SER A 27 -23.52 -29.93 15.68
CA SER A 27 -24.13 -30.59 14.52
C SER A 27 -23.15 -31.34 13.63
N VAL A 28 -22.95 -32.65 13.88
CA VAL A 28 -23.52 -33.76 13.07
C VAL A 28 -23.48 -35.03 13.94
N VAL A 29 -24.62 -35.37 14.54
CA VAL A 29 -24.95 -36.75 14.94
C VAL A 29 -26.27 -37.07 14.22
N LEU A 30 -26.39 -38.31 13.74
CA LEU A 30 -27.52 -38.95 13.05
C LEU A 30 -27.45 -39.01 11.52
N ILE A 31 -27.14 -40.20 10.98
CA ILE A 31 -28.08 -41.12 10.31
C ILE A 31 -27.27 -42.25 9.63
N GLY A 32 -27.67 -43.50 9.86
CA GLY A 32 -27.15 -44.65 9.11
C GLY A 32 -27.60 -45.99 9.67
N VAL A 33 -28.90 -46.29 9.67
CA VAL A 33 -29.43 -47.64 9.93
C VAL A 33 -30.46 -47.98 8.84
N LEU A 34 -30.46 -49.26 8.42
CA LEU A 34 -31.25 -50.01 7.41
C LEU A 34 -30.53 -50.19 6.05
N PHE A 35 -30.47 -51.36 5.40
CA PHE A 35 -31.15 -52.67 5.55
C PHE A 35 -30.36 -53.74 4.76
N VAL A 36 -30.27 -54.99 5.25
CA VAL A 36 -30.44 -56.22 4.44
C VAL A 36 -31.11 -57.30 5.32
N LEU A 37 -32.06 -58.01 4.72
CA LEU A 37 -33.01 -58.96 5.31
C LEU A 37 -32.64 -60.44 5.02
N LEU A 38 -33.11 -61.32 5.92
CA LEU A 38 -33.56 -62.73 5.76
C LEU A 38 -32.54 -63.89 5.64
N ALA A 39 -32.47 -64.72 6.70
CA ALA A 39 -32.75 -66.17 6.65
C ALA A 39 -32.94 -66.77 8.07
N CYS A 40 -33.88 -67.72 8.20
CA CYS A 40 -34.32 -68.42 9.41
C CYS A 40 -33.24 -69.26 10.12
N SER A 41 -33.27 -69.31 11.46
CA SER A 41 -33.69 -70.46 12.30
C SER A 41 -33.09 -70.32 13.71
N ALA A 42 -33.76 -70.93 14.69
CA ALA A 42 -33.59 -70.75 16.13
C ALA A 42 -32.13 -70.59 16.60
N ALA A 43 -31.84 -69.48 17.29
CA ALA A 43 -30.59 -69.28 18.01
C ALA A 43 -30.73 -69.78 19.47
N PRO A 44 -29.70 -70.43 20.02
CA PRO A 44 -29.65 -70.86 21.42
C PRO A 44 -29.55 -69.64 22.35
N ASP A 45 -29.85 -69.84 23.64
CA ASP A 45 -29.73 -68.84 24.70
C ASP A 45 -28.40 -68.06 24.64
N ASN A 46 -28.44 -66.84 24.11
CA ASN A 46 -27.32 -65.90 24.23
C ASN A 46 -27.30 -65.38 25.68
N PRO A 47 -26.16 -65.48 26.41
CA PRO A 47 -26.07 -64.88 27.72
C PRO A 47 -26.25 -63.35 27.60
N THR A 48 -27.12 -62.78 28.42
CA THR A 48 -27.27 -61.32 28.54
C THR A 48 -25.92 -60.69 28.90
N PRO A 49 -25.51 -59.56 28.28
CA PRO A 49 -24.26 -58.89 28.61
C PRO A 49 -24.21 -58.59 30.10
N SER A 50 -23.19 -59.10 30.78
CA SER A 50 -22.96 -58.86 32.21
C SER A 50 -21.87 -57.81 32.39
N THR A 51 -21.89 -57.13 33.54
CA THR A 51 -20.84 -56.17 33.91
C THR A 51 -20.06 -56.69 35.11
N LEU A 52 -18.76 -56.43 35.12
CA LEU A 52 -17.85 -56.75 36.21
C LEU A 52 -17.11 -55.48 36.62
N GLU A 53 -17.22 -55.07 37.87
CA GLU A 53 -16.38 -54.00 38.43
C GLU A 53 -15.18 -54.62 39.16
N ARG A 54 -13.97 -54.22 38.76
CA ARG A 54 -12.72 -54.68 39.36
C ARG A 54 -11.67 -53.58 39.28
N ASP A 55 -10.96 -53.35 40.38
CA ASP A 55 -9.87 -52.35 40.47
C ASP A 55 -10.30 -50.94 40.01
N GLY A 56 -11.54 -50.54 40.31
CA GLY A 56 -12.11 -49.25 39.91
C GLY A 56 -12.45 -49.12 38.42
N VAL A 57 -12.48 -50.25 37.70
CA VAL A 57 -12.79 -50.37 36.27
C VAL A 57 -14.04 -51.24 36.07
N ILE A 58 -14.98 -50.77 35.26
CA ILE A 58 -16.17 -51.48 34.82
C ILE A 58 -15.89 -52.13 33.46
N TYR A 59 -15.99 -53.45 33.43
CA TYR A 59 -15.86 -54.28 32.25
C TYR A 59 -17.23 -54.76 31.80
N ARG A 60 -17.48 -54.75 30.49
CA ARG A 60 -18.66 -55.34 29.85
C ARG A 60 -18.27 -56.64 29.18
N ILE A 61 -18.89 -57.73 29.61
CA ILE A 61 -18.65 -59.09 29.11
C ILE A 61 -19.64 -59.35 27.97
N GLU A 62 -19.11 -59.54 26.77
CA GLU A 62 -19.88 -59.91 25.56
C GLU A 62 -19.68 -61.40 25.25
N ALA A 63 -20.35 -61.91 24.22
CA ALA A 63 -20.33 -63.34 23.90
C ALA A 63 -18.93 -63.88 23.55
N GLU A 64 -18.06 -63.05 22.95
CA GLU A 64 -16.76 -63.48 22.42
C GLU A 64 -15.56 -62.69 22.98
N HIS A 65 -15.78 -61.58 23.66
CA HIS A 65 -14.73 -60.71 24.21
C HIS A 65 -15.25 -59.79 25.32
N VAL A 66 -14.34 -59.03 25.92
CA VAL A 66 -14.61 -58.10 27.01
C VAL A 66 -14.15 -56.69 26.63
N ARG A 67 -14.95 -55.69 26.99
CA ARG A 67 -14.69 -54.28 26.73
C ARG A 67 -14.53 -53.51 28.05
N VAL A 68 -13.62 -52.55 28.11
CA VAL A 68 -13.49 -51.62 29.24
C VAL A 68 -14.47 -50.47 29.03
N GLU A 69 -15.55 -50.44 29.80
CA GLU A 69 -16.64 -49.45 29.65
C GLU A 69 -16.38 -48.18 30.47
N SER A 70 -15.78 -48.30 31.66
CA SER A 70 -15.39 -47.15 32.48
C SER A 70 -14.21 -47.48 33.37
N GLY A 71 -13.32 -46.54 33.59
CA GLY A 71 -12.19 -46.62 34.51
C GLY A 71 -11.87 -45.28 35.16
N VAL A 72 -12.87 -44.39 35.26
CA VAL A 72 -12.75 -43.04 35.85
C VAL A 72 -12.23 -43.10 37.30
N ASN A 73 -12.58 -44.18 38.02
CA ASN A 73 -12.18 -44.43 39.41
C ASN A 73 -10.94 -45.31 39.55
N ALA A 74 -10.22 -45.59 38.45
CA ALA A 74 -9.03 -46.42 38.47
C ALA A 74 -7.98 -45.93 39.48
N PRO A 75 -7.21 -46.86 40.08
CA PRO A 75 -6.08 -46.53 40.95
C PRO A 75 -4.96 -45.80 40.19
N GLU A 76 -3.91 -45.37 40.92
CA GLU A 76 -2.77 -44.70 40.28
C GLU A 76 -2.01 -45.60 39.30
N ILE A 77 -1.96 -46.90 39.57
CA ILE A 77 -1.34 -47.92 38.71
C ILE A 77 -2.41 -48.95 38.38
N LEU A 78 -2.73 -49.10 37.09
CA LEU A 78 -3.73 -50.05 36.61
C LEU A 78 -3.11 -51.00 35.59
N ARG A 79 -3.38 -52.30 35.77
CA ARG A 79 -3.05 -53.35 34.81
C ARG A 79 -4.34 -53.94 34.29
N ILE A 80 -4.63 -53.75 33.00
CA ILE A 80 -5.80 -54.38 32.37
C ILE A 80 -5.49 -55.87 32.17
N PRO A 81 -6.32 -56.81 32.67
CA PRO A 81 -6.08 -58.23 32.48
C PRO A 81 -6.27 -58.62 31.01
N ALA A 82 -5.45 -59.55 30.49
CA ALA A 82 -5.61 -60.06 29.13
C ALA A 82 -6.93 -60.80 28.90
N THR A 83 -7.47 -61.43 29.95
CA THR A 83 -8.75 -62.14 29.91
C THR A 83 -9.59 -61.90 31.15
N ILE A 84 -10.91 -61.82 30.98
CA ILE A 84 -11.90 -61.88 32.05
C ILE A 84 -12.85 -63.02 31.70
N GLU A 85 -13.08 -63.94 32.65
CA GLU A 85 -13.92 -65.14 32.42
C GLU A 85 -13.51 -65.96 31.18
N GLN A 86 -12.19 -66.09 30.96
CA GLN A 86 -11.58 -66.76 29.78
C GLN A 86 -11.81 -66.06 28.44
N LEU A 87 -12.55 -64.94 28.41
CA LEU A 87 -12.74 -64.12 27.23
C LEU A 87 -11.66 -63.03 27.16
N PRO A 88 -11.12 -62.72 25.98
CA PRO A 88 -10.07 -61.71 25.82
C PRO A 88 -10.63 -60.29 26.06
N VAL A 89 -9.87 -59.44 26.75
CA VAL A 89 -10.17 -58.00 26.84
C VAL A 89 -9.58 -57.32 25.62
N THR A 90 -10.43 -56.78 24.75
CA THR A 90 -10.02 -56.34 23.40
C THR A 90 -10.22 -54.85 23.14
N HIS A 91 -11.10 -54.17 23.87
CA HIS A 91 -11.43 -52.76 23.61
C HIS A 91 -11.37 -51.91 24.87
N ILE A 92 -10.91 -50.68 24.73
CA ILE A 92 -11.19 -49.57 25.64
C ILE A 92 -12.24 -48.69 24.98
N GLU A 93 -13.42 -48.60 25.58
CA GLU A 93 -14.55 -47.87 25.01
C GLU A 93 -14.39 -46.36 25.05
N ALA A 94 -15.24 -45.68 24.28
CA ALA A 94 -15.21 -44.23 24.17
C ALA A 94 -15.38 -43.59 25.54
N SER A 95 -14.51 -42.62 25.85
CA SER A 95 -14.50 -41.92 27.14
C SER A 95 -14.32 -42.81 28.39
N ALA A 96 -13.90 -44.07 28.27
CA ALA A 96 -13.84 -45.00 29.39
C ALA A 96 -13.02 -44.45 30.59
N PHE A 97 -11.89 -43.80 30.32
CA PHE A 97 -11.01 -43.17 31.31
C PHE A 97 -11.03 -41.63 31.24
N ALA A 98 -12.07 -41.04 30.65
CA ALA A 98 -12.19 -39.59 30.55
C ALA A 98 -12.18 -38.95 31.94
N GLY A 99 -11.29 -37.98 32.16
CA GLY A 99 -11.12 -37.29 33.43
C GLY A 99 -10.59 -38.17 34.57
N ALA A 100 -10.00 -39.34 34.29
CA ALA A 100 -9.43 -40.22 35.31
C ALA A 100 -8.40 -39.46 36.16
N SER A 101 -8.82 -39.06 37.35
CA SER A 101 -8.13 -38.04 38.16
C SER A 101 -6.99 -38.58 39.04
N ARG A 102 -6.82 -39.90 39.05
CA ARG A 102 -5.83 -40.63 39.86
C ARG A 102 -4.86 -41.45 39.02
N LEU A 103 -5.31 -41.98 37.88
CA LEU A 103 -4.52 -42.86 37.02
C LEU A 103 -3.24 -42.16 36.55
N LYS A 104 -2.09 -42.81 36.80
CA LYS A 104 -0.75 -42.35 36.38
C LYS A 104 -0.08 -43.34 35.45
N HIS A 105 -0.24 -44.63 35.71
CA HIS A 105 0.40 -45.69 34.93
C HIS A 105 -0.63 -46.72 34.50
N LEU A 106 -0.69 -46.98 33.20
CA LEU A 106 -1.58 -47.98 32.61
C LEU A 106 -0.75 -49.02 31.85
N GLU A 107 -0.92 -50.30 32.19
CA GLU A 107 -0.34 -51.42 31.43
C GLU A 107 -1.46 -52.10 30.62
N LEU A 108 -1.30 -52.13 29.29
CA LEU A 108 -2.23 -52.78 28.38
C LEU A 108 -1.76 -54.19 27.99
N PRO A 109 -2.63 -55.21 28.01
CA PRO A 109 -2.30 -56.53 27.52
C PRO A 109 -2.32 -56.56 25.98
N ASP A 110 -1.60 -57.51 25.40
CA ASP A 110 -1.48 -57.70 23.94
C ASP A 110 -2.83 -57.93 23.25
N SER A 111 -3.85 -58.34 23.99
CA SER A 111 -5.21 -58.60 23.49
C SER A 111 -5.99 -57.33 23.13
N ILE A 112 -5.57 -56.14 23.59
CA ILE A 112 -6.24 -54.88 23.24
C ILE A 112 -5.96 -54.54 21.78
N THR A 113 -7.03 -54.46 20.99
CA THR A 113 -6.99 -54.10 19.57
C THR A 113 -7.47 -52.66 19.31
N VAL A 114 -8.28 -52.09 20.20
CA VAL A 114 -8.88 -50.75 20.02
C VAL A 114 -8.83 -49.92 21.30
N ILE A 115 -8.32 -48.69 21.16
CA ILE A 115 -8.56 -47.57 22.08
C ILE A 115 -9.54 -46.63 21.36
N ALA A 116 -10.78 -46.58 21.81
CA ALA A 116 -11.86 -45.84 21.15
C ALA A 116 -11.72 -44.31 21.33
N PRO A 117 -12.50 -43.51 20.59
CA PRO A 117 -12.43 -42.05 20.66
C PRO A 117 -12.57 -41.52 22.09
N TYR A 118 -11.77 -40.52 22.43
CA TYR A 118 -11.80 -39.82 23.71
C TYR A 118 -11.58 -40.71 24.95
N ALA A 119 -11.10 -41.95 24.79
CA ALA A 119 -10.93 -42.92 25.87
C ALA A 119 -10.19 -42.36 27.10
N PHE A 120 -9.18 -41.52 26.94
CA PHE A 120 -8.40 -40.85 28.00
C PHE A 120 -8.51 -39.32 27.95
N TYR A 121 -9.62 -38.78 27.44
CA TYR A 121 -9.87 -37.35 27.38
C TYR A 121 -9.68 -36.67 28.75
N GLU A 122 -8.82 -35.66 28.83
CA GLU A 122 -8.48 -34.95 30.07
C GLU A 122 -8.00 -35.85 31.23
N ALA A 123 -7.38 -37.01 30.94
CA ALA A 123 -6.68 -37.82 31.93
C ALA A 123 -5.35 -37.15 32.37
N LYS A 124 -5.45 -35.97 32.98
CA LYS A 124 -4.33 -35.03 33.23
C LYS A 124 -3.21 -35.58 34.11
N LYS A 125 -3.42 -36.69 34.82
CA LYS A 125 -2.39 -37.35 35.65
C LYS A 125 -1.77 -38.57 35.00
N LEU A 126 -2.29 -39.03 33.86
CA LEU A 126 -1.75 -40.18 33.14
C LEU A 126 -0.35 -39.81 32.64
N GLN A 127 0.65 -40.57 33.08
CA GLN A 127 2.07 -40.35 32.79
C GLN A 127 2.61 -41.36 31.78
N THR A 128 2.19 -42.62 31.89
CA THR A 128 2.65 -43.69 31.00
C THR A 128 1.49 -44.61 30.61
N VAL A 129 1.49 -45.00 29.34
CA VAL A 129 0.69 -46.11 28.82
C VAL A 129 1.67 -47.11 28.23
N ASP A 130 1.85 -48.22 28.91
CA ASP A 130 2.70 -49.31 28.44
C ASP A 130 1.93 -50.15 27.42
N ILE A 131 2.38 -50.05 26.17
CA ILE A 131 1.90 -50.85 25.05
C ILE A 131 3.04 -51.82 24.74
N SER A 132 2.79 -53.13 24.90
CA SER A 132 3.84 -54.13 24.69
C SER A 132 4.36 -54.10 23.25
N ALA A 133 5.61 -54.51 23.06
CA ALA A 133 6.19 -54.69 21.72
C ALA A 133 5.49 -55.79 20.89
N THR A 134 4.73 -56.68 21.55
CA THR A 134 3.91 -57.74 20.93
C THR A 134 2.43 -57.36 20.83
N SER A 135 2.10 -56.08 21.07
CA SER A 135 0.73 -55.58 21.05
C SER A 135 0.05 -55.84 19.71
N THR A 136 -1.25 -56.17 19.77
CA THR A 136 -2.12 -56.30 18.60
C THR A 136 -2.97 -55.05 18.37
N LEU A 137 -2.65 -53.92 19.01
CA LEU A 137 -3.38 -52.66 18.90
C LEU A 137 -3.44 -52.19 17.43
N GLN A 138 -4.65 -52.01 16.92
CA GLN A 138 -4.93 -51.61 15.54
C GLN A 138 -5.40 -50.16 15.45
N VAL A 139 -6.13 -49.68 16.47
CA VAL A 139 -6.81 -48.39 16.45
C VAL A 139 -6.54 -47.58 17.71
N ILE A 140 -6.07 -46.35 17.53
CA ILE A 140 -6.20 -45.27 18.51
C ILE A 140 -7.18 -44.26 17.93
N GLY A 141 -8.33 -44.09 18.58
CA GLY A 141 -9.42 -43.26 18.09
C GLY A 141 -9.18 -41.76 18.19
N GLU A 142 -10.11 -41.00 17.61
CA GLU A 142 -10.12 -39.53 17.65
C GLU A 142 -10.02 -39.03 19.10
N GLY A 143 -9.11 -38.09 19.36
CA GLY A 143 -8.97 -37.47 20.69
C GLY A 143 -8.68 -38.46 21.83
N ALA A 144 -8.22 -39.69 21.54
CA ALA A 144 -8.08 -40.75 22.54
C ALA A 144 -7.26 -40.33 23.78
N PHE A 145 -6.23 -39.50 23.61
CA PHE A 145 -5.39 -38.91 24.67
C PHE A 145 -5.45 -37.38 24.67
N PHE A 146 -6.56 -36.79 24.21
CA PHE A 146 -6.76 -35.34 24.19
C PHE A 146 -6.59 -34.78 25.61
N ALA A 147 -5.71 -33.79 25.76
CA ALA A 147 -5.35 -33.14 27.02
C ALA A 147 -4.88 -34.11 28.12
N ALA A 148 -4.27 -35.24 27.76
CA ALA A 148 -3.49 -36.10 28.67
C ALA A 148 -2.15 -35.43 29.04
N ALA A 149 -2.24 -34.26 29.69
CA ALA A 149 -1.14 -33.29 29.82
C ALA A 149 0.09 -33.76 30.63
N SER A 150 0.04 -34.91 31.29
CA SER A 150 1.20 -35.49 32.00
C SER A 150 1.84 -36.67 31.25
N LEU A 151 1.27 -37.10 30.11
CA LEU A 151 1.77 -38.26 29.37
C LEU A 151 3.16 -37.92 28.83
N ARG A 152 4.17 -38.75 29.15
CA ARG A 152 5.58 -38.47 28.81
C ARG A 152 6.05 -39.20 27.57
N SER A 153 5.56 -40.41 27.36
CA SER A 153 6.00 -41.25 26.25
C SER A 153 4.88 -42.16 25.78
N ILE A 154 4.87 -42.44 24.48
CA ILE A 154 3.99 -43.46 23.89
C ILE A 154 4.76 -44.24 22.81
N ALA A 155 4.61 -45.56 22.82
CA ALA A 155 5.13 -46.45 21.80
C ALA A 155 3.98 -46.95 20.91
N LEU A 156 4.06 -46.70 19.61
CA LEU A 156 3.06 -47.04 18.62
C LEU A 156 3.50 -48.34 17.90
N PRO A 157 2.78 -49.47 18.08
CA PRO A 157 3.21 -50.78 17.61
C PRO A 157 3.02 -50.96 16.10
N ALA A 158 3.70 -51.95 15.52
CA ALA A 158 3.64 -52.26 14.09
C ALA A 158 2.22 -52.56 13.56
N SER A 159 1.35 -53.08 14.42
CA SER A 159 -0.04 -53.44 14.11
C SER A 159 -0.97 -52.22 13.96
N LEU A 160 -0.54 -51.04 14.41
CA LEU A 160 -1.37 -49.84 14.40
C LEU A 160 -1.63 -49.40 12.96
N SER A 161 -2.87 -49.56 12.51
CA SER A 161 -3.32 -49.16 11.17
C SER A 161 -4.05 -47.82 11.17
N THR A 162 -4.58 -47.40 12.32
CA THR A 162 -5.38 -46.19 12.44
C THR A 162 -4.98 -45.39 13.67
N LEU A 163 -4.49 -44.17 13.42
CA LEU A 163 -4.39 -43.10 14.39
C LEU A 163 -5.50 -42.10 14.07
N GLY A 164 -6.30 -41.73 15.06
CA GLY A 164 -7.42 -40.80 14.91
C GLY A 164 -6.99 -39.34 14.97
N PRO A 165 -7.76 -38.41 14.35
CA PRO A 165 -7.53 -36.98 14.48
C PRO A 165 -7.45 -36.55 15.94
N TYR A 166 -6.59 -35.58 16.23
CA TYR A 166 -6.43 -35.01 17.58
C TYR A 166 -6.05 -36.02 18.68
N ALA A 167 -5.59 -37.23 18.33
CA ALA A 167 -5.37 -38.33 19.27
C ALA A 167 -4.51 -37.95 20.48
N PHE A 168 -3.47 -37.11 20.31
CA PHE A 168 -2.59 -36.61 21.37
C PHE A 168 -2.61 -35.08 21.47
N PHE A 169 -3.73 -34.44 21.09
CA PHE A 169 -3.89 -32.99 21.20
C PHE A 169 -3.61 -32.52 22.64
N ALA A 170 -2.77 -31.51 22.80
CA ALA A 170 -2.39 -30.92 24.08
C ALA A 170 -1.89 -31.93 25.14
N ALA A 171 -1.23 -33.02 24.72
CA ALA A 171 -0.39 -33.83 25.61
C ALA A 171 0.93 -33.09 25.87
N THR A 172 0.85 -31.96 26.59
CA THR A 172 1.92 -30.95 26.65
C THR A 172 3.24 -31.42 27.27
N GLN A 173 3.27 -32.54 27.99
CA GLN A 173 4.48 -33.16 28.53
C GLN A 173 4.96 -34.38 27.74
N LEU A 174 4.39 -34.65 26.55
CA LEU A 174 4.81 -35.77 25.70
C LEU A 174 6.20 -35.48 25.14
N GLU A 175 7.22 -36.12 25.71
CA GLU A 175 8.62 -35.94 25.37
C GLU A 175 9.02 -36.78 24.15
N THR A 176 8.46 -37.99 24.04
CA THR A 176 8.83 -38.96 23.00
C THR A 176 7.64 -39.74 22.44
N VAL A 177 7.57 -39.83 21.12
CA VAL A 177 6.67 -40.75 20.39
C VAL A 177 7.56 -41.71 19.60
N THR A 178 7.45 -43.01 19.87
CA THR A 178 8.23 -44.04 19.15
C THR A 178 7.31 -44.82 18.23
N PHE A 179 7.64 -44.87 16.95
CA PHE A 179 6.98 -45.73 15.98
C PHE A 179 7.78 -47.00 15.78
N ASP A 180 7.12 -48.15 15.72
CA ASP A 180 7.78 -49.39 15.30
C ASP A 180 8.33 -49.25 13.88
N GLN A 181 9.52 -49.81 13.62
CA GLN A 181 10.18 -49.74 12.31
C GLN A 181 9.38 -50.46 11.20
N SER A 182 8.58 -51.45 11.57
CA SER A 182 7.67 -52.19 10.69
C SER A 182 6.24 -51.66 10.70
N SER A 183 6.05 -50.43 11.19
CA SER A 183 4.78 -49.69 11.17
C SER A 183 4.12 -49.76 9.79
N ARG A 184 2.79 -49.88 9.80
CA ARG A 184 1.91 -49.82 8.63
C ARG A 184 1.04 -48.56 8.63
N LEU A 185 1.36 -47.59 9.48
CA LEU A 185 0.62 -46.35 9.57
C LEU A 185 0.88 -45.52 8.31
N ASP A 186 -0.19 -45.27 7.56
CA ASP A 186 -0.15 -44.53 6.30
C ASP A 186 -0.25 -43.01 6.50
N THR A 187 -0.91 -42.54 7.56
CA THR A 187 -1.21 -41.11 7.74
C THR A 187 -0.97 -40.68 9.19
N ILE A 188 -0.36 -39.51 9.37
CA ILE A 188 -0.46 -38.75 10.61
C ILE A 188 -1.64 -37.79 10.47
N PRO A 189 -2.75 -38.03 11.19
CA PRO A 189 -4.01 -37.34 10.93
C PRO A 189 -4.03 -35.92 11.48
N GLU A 190 -5.07 -35.17 11.09
CA GLU A 190 -5.29 -33.79 11.51
C GLU A 190 -5.10 -33.60 13.03
N GLY A 191 -4.27 -32.64 13.40
CA GLY A 191 -4.07 -32.25 14.80
C GLY A 191 -3.54 -33.34 15.75
N ALA A 192 -3.07 -34.48 15.24
CA ALA A 192 -2.70 -35.65 16.04
C ALA A 192 -1.80 -35.32 17.24
N PHE A 193 -0.82 -34.43 17.03
CA PHE A 193 0.17 -33.98 18.00
C PHE A 193 0.18 -32.45 18.17
N PHE A 194 -0.95 -31.78 17.95
CA PHE A 194 -1.12 -30.36 18.20
C PHE A 194 -0.78 -29.99 19.66
N GLN A 195 0.00 -28.91 19.87
CA GLN A 195 0.43 -28.41 21.19
C GLN A 195 1.18 -29.43 22.07
N ASN A 196 1.93 -30.34 21.46
CA ASN A 196 2.87 -31.20 22.19
C ASN A 196 4.18 -30.46 22.50
N HIS A 197 4.13 -29.52 23.45
CA HIS A 197 5.22 -28.57 23.73
C HIS A 197 6.52 -29.19 24.28
N ALA A 198 6.51 -30.46 24.69
CA ALA A 198 7.71 -31.16 25.18
C ALA A 198 8.34 -32.10 24.15
N LEU A 199 7.66 -32.36 23.02
CA LEU A 199 8.12 -33.32 22.03
C LEU A 199 9.31 -32.74 21.29
N SER A 200 10.50 -33.31 21.54
CA SER A 200 11.77 -32.74 21.08
C SER A 200 12.38 -33.46 19.89
N GLN A 201 11.99 -34.72 19.67
CA GLN A 201 12.47 -35.53 18.56
C GLN A 201 11.30 -36.30 17.93
N LEU A 202 11.29 -36.35 16.61
CA LEU A 202 10.32 -37.09 15.82
C LEU A 202 11.04 -37.93 14.77
N ALA A 203 10.79 -39.24 14.80
CA ALA A 203 11.22 -40.18 13.78
C ALA A 203 9.99 -40.82 13.16
N LEU A 204 9.62 -40.38 11.95
CA LEU A 204 8.46 -40.90 11.23
C LEU A 204 8.83 -42.20 10.50
N PRO A 205 8.01 -43.26 10.60
CA PRO A 205 8.29 -44.52 9.92
C PRO A 205 8.11 -44.37 8.41
N ALA A 206 8.82 -45.20 7.63
CA ALA A 206 8.84 -45.11 6.17
C ALA A 206 7.45 -45.28 5.53
N SER A 207 6.51 -45.93 6.23
CA SER A 207 5.14 -46.17 5.76
C SER A 207 4.28 -44.92 5.62
N VAL A 208 4.59 -43.83 6.34
CA VAL A 208 3.76 -42.62 6.34
C VAL A 208 3.81 -41.97 4.95
N LYS A 209 2.64 -41.87 4.33
CA LYS A 209 2.40 -41.24 3.02
C LYS A 209 1.97 -39.80 3.13
N GLN A 210 1.30 -39.42 4.22
CA GLN A 210 0.75 -38.09 4.38
C GLN A 210 0.80 -37.64 5.84
N ILE A 211 1.14 -36.36 6.02
CA ILE A 211 0.95 -35.64 7.28
C ILE A 211 -0.18 -34.64 7.02
N GLU A 212 -1.28 -34.76 7.75
CA GLU A 212 -2.45 -33.90 7.56
C GLU A 212 -2.33 -32.55 8.26
N ALA A 213 -3.35 -31.71 8.09
CA ALA A 213 -3.35 -30.34 8.57
C ALA A 213 -3.12 -30.28 10.09
N TYR A 214 -2.30 -29.33 10.51
CA TYR A 214 -2.03 -29.03 11.93
C TYR A 214 -1.50 -30.19 12.77
N ALA A 215 -1.04 -31.29 12.15
CA ALA A 215 -0.64 -32.52 12.83
C ALA A 215 0.37 -32.29 13.99
N PHE A 216 1.30 -31.35 13.85
CA PHE A 216 2.31 -30.97 14.83
C PHE A 216 2.31 -29.46 15.12
N TYR A 217 1.17 -28.79 14.91
CA TYR A 217 1.07 -27.35 15.15
C TYR A 217 1.41 -26.99 16.61
N GLU A 218 2.22 -25.96 16.82
CA GLU A 218 2.71 -25.53 18.15
C GLU A 218 3.42 -26.64 18.96
N THR A 219 4.03 -27.64 18.31
CA THR A 219 4.96 -28.59 18.94
C THR A 219 6.33 -27.93 19.20
N THR A 220 6.35 -26.87 20.00
CA THR A 220 7.42 -25.85 20.11
C THR A 220 8.82 -26.33 20.50
N ALA A 221 9.00 -27.56 20.96
CA ALA A 221 10.30 -28.10 21.36
C ALA A 221 11.00 -28.95 20.29
N LEU A 222 10.42 -29.11 19.09
CA LEU A 222 10.86 -30.11 18.10
C LEU A 222 12.20 -29.78 17.44
N MET A 223 13.29 -30.27 18.01
CA MET A 223 14.66 -30.00 17.56
C MET A 223 15.14 -30.88 16.40
N THR A 224 14.56 -32.06 16.21
CA THR A 224 14.96 -33.00 15.16
C THR A 224 13.77 -33.72 14.57
N ILE A 225 13.68 -33.72 13.23
CA ILE A 225 12.72 -34.52 12.47
C ILE A 225 13.52 -35.43 11.55
N THR A 226 13.21 -36.72 11.57
CA THR A 226 13.80 -37.73 10.68
C THR A 226 12.71 -38.56 10.05
N PHE A 227 12.96 -39.01 8.84
CA PHE A 227 12.08 -39.87 8.06
C PHE A 227 12.80 -41.21 7.86
N GLY A 228 12.06 -42.32 7.96
CA GLY A 228 12.62 -43.64 7.71
C GLY A 228 13.27 -43.77 6.32
N GLU A 229 14.22 -44.70 6.19
CA GLU A 229 14.81 -45.05 4.89
C GLU A 229 13.70 -45.41 3.89
N ASP A 230 13.84 -44.96 2.64
CA ASP A 230 12.84 -45.12 1.58
C ASP A 230 11.43 -44.62 1.96
N SER A 231 11.37 -43.53 2.73
CA SER A 231 10.13 -42.86 3.13
C SER A 231 9.16 -42.72 1.95
N GLN A 232 7.88 -43.01 2.22
CA GLN A 232 6.77 -42.91 1.27
C GLN A 232 6.03 -41.57 1.38
N LEU A 233 6.56 -40.56 2.09
CA LEU A 233 5.85 -39.32 2.36
C LEU A 233 5.67 -38.50 1.07
N HIS A 234 4.43 -38.30 0.64
CA HIS A 234 4.09 -37.54 -0.57
C HIS A 234 3.67 -36.10 -0.25
N SER A 235 2.99 -35.86 0.87
CA SER A 235 2.45 -34.55 1.19
C SER A 235 2.53 -34.18 2.68
N ILE A 236 2.77 -32.89 2.92
CA ILE A 236 2.69 -32.23 4.23
C ILE A 236 1.55 -31.22 4.17
N GLY A 237 0.56 -31.39 5.04
CA GLY A 237 -0.68 -30.60 5.05
C GLY A 237 -0.53 -29.19 5.59
N GLU A 238 -1.63 -28.45 5.52
CA GLU A 238 -1.71 -27.06 5.97
C GLU A 238 -1.32 -26.91 7.44
N GLY A 239 -0.41 -25.99 7.74
CA GLY A 239 0.01 -25.70 9.12
C GLY A 239 0.59 -26.88 9.89
N ALA A 240 0.94 -27.98 9.21
CA ALA A 240 1.31 -29.25 9.85
C ALA A 240 2.45 -29.11 10.87
N PHE A 241 3.41 -28.22 10.60
CA PHE A 241 4.54 -27.89 11.47
C PHE A 241 4.64 -26.37 11.74
N ALA A 242 3.52 -25.64 11.75
CA ALA A 242 3.57 -24.22 12.09
C ALA A 242 3.87 -24.00 13.59
N PHE A 243 4.80 -23.09 13.88
CA PHE A 243 5.29 -22.78 15.23
C PHE A 243 5.83 -23.99 16.00
N SER A 244 6.27 -25.04 15.30
CA SER A 244 6.71 -26.30 15.91
C SER A 244 8.16 -26.29 16.35
N GLY A 245 8.81 -25.12 16.49
CA GLY A 245 10.21 -25.04 16.94
C GLY A 245 11.18 -25.90 16.10
N THR A 246 10.88 -26.06 14.80
CA THR A 246 11.50 -27.06 13.91
C THR A 246 13.03 -27.05 13.93
N ALA A 247 13.59 -28.23 13.62
CA ALA A 247 15.02 -28.49 13.54
C ALA A 247 15.80 -27.38 12.82
N LYS A 248 16.99 -27.06 13.34
CA LYS A 248 17.93 -26.13 12.70
C LYS A 248 18.21 -26.48 11.24
N ALA A 249 18.23 -27.76 10.93
CA ALA A 249 18.32 -28.29 9.59
C ALA A 249 17.19 -29.30 9.37
N LEU A 250 16.39 -29.08 8.33
CA LEU A 250 15.32 -29.97 7.92
C LEU A 250 15.70 -30.65 6.59
N VAL A 251 15.76 -31.98 6.59
CA VAL A 251 15.97 -32.77 5.37
C VAL A 251 14.66 -33.44 5.01
N LEU A 252 14.02 -32.98 3.94
CA LEU A 252 12.77 -33.54 3.46
C LEU A 252 13.03 -34.82 2.64
N PRO A 253 12.16 -35.84 2.71
CA PRO A 253 12.41 -37.13 2.05
C PRO A 253 12.24 -37.04 0.53
N ALA A 254 12.97 -37.87 -0.21
CA ALA A 254 13.02 -37.87 -1.68
C ALA A 254 11.69 -38.22 -2.39
N SER A 255 10.66 -38.64 -1.65
CA SER A 255 9.32 -38.92 -2.16
C SER A 255 8.38 -37.71 -2.11
N LEU A 256 8.74 -36.65 -1.38
CA LEU A 256 7.84 -35.53 -1.09
C LEU A 256 7.55 -34.71 -2.35
N GLN A 257 6.26 -34.45 -2.59
CA GLN A 257 5.76 -33.71 -3.76
C GLN A 257 5.11 -32.40 -3.35
N ASP A 258 4.40 -32.36 -2.21
CA ASP A 258 3.58 -31.22 -1.82
C ASP A 258 3.85 -30.73 -0.40
N ILE A 259 4.04 -29.41 -0.27
CA ILE A 259 4.04 -28.70 1.01
C ILE A 259 2.84 -27.75 1.02
N GLY A 260 1.92 -27.97 1.97
CA GLY A 260 0.69 -27.20 2.12
C GLY A 260 0.91 -25.78 2.62
N ALA A 261 -0.15 -24.97 2.58
CA ALA A 261 -0.13 -23.60 3.08
C ALA A 261 0.26 -23.56 4.56
N PHE A 262 1.04 -22.56 4.98
CA PHE A 262 1.52 -22.41 6.36
C PHE A 262 2.29 -23.62 6.95
N ALA A 263 2.64 -24.65 6.16
CA ALA A 263 3.12 -25.92 6.69
C ALA A 263 4.31 -25.79 7.66
N PHE A 264 5.22 -24.85 7.44
CA PHE A 264 6.37 -24.55 8.30
C PHE A 264 6.38 -23.08 8.75
N PHE A 265 5.20 -22.45 8.88
CA PHE A 265 5.08 -21.05 9.28
C PHE A 265 5.69 -20.79 10.66
N GLY A 266 6.46 -19.72 10.81
CA GLY A 266 6.92 -19.23 12.10
C GLY A 266 7.92 -20.15 12.83
N ASN A 267 8.68 -21.00 12.12
CA ASN A 267 9.73 -21.80 12.75
C ASN A 267 11.03 -20.99 12.88
N GLU A 268 11.09 -20.18 13.93
CA GLU A 268 12.19 -19.24 14.18
C GLU A 268 13.59 -19.87 14.36
N GLN A 269 13.69 -21.19 14.47
CA GLN A 269 14.96 -21.91 14.61
C GLN A 269 15.46 -22.55 13.31
N LEU A 270 14.61 -22.67 12.29
CA LEU A 270 14.93 -23.32 11.02
C LEU A 270 15.93 -22.48 10.25
N LYS A 271 17.13 -23.03 10.01
CA LYS A 271 18.22 -22.33 9.29
C LYS A 271 18.40 -22.82 7.87
N THR A 272 18.18 -24.10 7.62
CA THR A 272 18.38 -24.73 6.31
C THR A 272 17.29 -25.76 6.05
N VAL A 273 16.80 -25.80 4.81
CA VAL A 273 15.88 -26.83 4.32
C VAL A 273 16.51 -27.49 3.10
N THR A 274 16.65 -28.82 3.13
CA THR A 274 17.01 -29.60 1.94
C THR A 274 15.72 -30.07 1.28
N MET A 275 15.41 -29.49 0.13
CA MET A 275 14.25 -29.85 -0.70
C MET A 275 14.59 -31.01 -1.65
N PRO A 276 13.67 -31.95 -1.90
CA PRO A 276 13.89 -33.05 -2.84
C PRO A 276 13.55 -32.65 -4.28
N GLU A 277 14.18 -33.29 -5.26
CA GLU A 277 13.93 -33.10 -6.70
C GLU A 277 12.56 -33.62 -7.19
N THR A 278 11.73 -34.13 -6.29
CA THR A 278 10.33 -34.49 -6.56
C THR A 278 9.35 -33.41 -6.14
N LEU A 279 9.79 -32.40 -5.40
CA LEU A 279 8.92 -31.37 -4.83
C LEU A 279 8.34 -30.51 -5.96
N ALA A 280 7.02 -30.53 -6.07
CA ALA A 280 6.26 -29.92 -7.14
C ALA A 280 5.55 -28.63 -6.69
N ILE A 281 5.12 -28.59 -5.42
CA ILE A 281 4.28 -27.51 -4.87
C ILE A 281 4.80 -27.04 -3.50
N ILE A 282 4.97 -25.72 -3.36
CA ILE A 282 5.10 -25.03 -2.07
C ILE A 282 3.87 -24.13 -1.90
N GLY A 283 3.13 -24.32 -0.81
CA GLY A 283 1.90 -23.58 -0.52
C GLY A 283 2.11 -22.14 -0.06
N GLU A 284 1.01 -21.40 0.00
CA GLU A 284 0.96 -20.02 0.50
C GLU A 284 1.51 -19.93 1.93
N TYR A 285 2.36 -18.95 2.23
CA TYR A 285 3.01 -18.78 3.55
C TYR A 285 3.77 -20.01 4.08
N ALA A 286 4.05 -21.04 3.27
CA ALA A 286 4.56 -22.32 3.75
C ALA A 286 5.83 -22.19 4.61
N PHE A 287 6.72 -21.26 4.28
CA PHE A 287 7.94 -20.94 5.02
C PHE A 287 7.99 -19.47 5.49
N ALA A 288 6.84 -18.80 5.60
CA ALA A 288 6.82 -17.43 6.12
C ALA A 288 7.24 -17.38 7.60
N GLN A 289 7.85 -16.27 8.00
CA GLN A 289 8.37 -16.01 9.35
C GLN A 289 9.43 -17.02 9.85
N ASN A 290 10.10 -17.74 8.94
CA ASN A 290 11.31 -18.49 9.26
C ASN A 290 12.51 -17.55 9.35
N ARG A 291 12.54 -16.72 10.39
CA ARG A 291 13.48 -15.60 10.54
C ARG A 291 14.95 -15.99 10.66
N ALA A 292 15.26 -17.26 10.90
CA ALA A 292 16.63 -17.78 10.95
C ALA A 292 17.08 -18.49 9.67
N LEU A 293 16.20 -18.63 8.67
CA LEU A 293 16.49 -19.30 7.40
C LEU A 293 17.56 -18.52 6.63
N LEU A 294 18.67 -19.17 6.30
CA LEU A 294 19.85 -18.50 5.74
C LEU A 294 19.90 -18.53 4.21
N GLU A 295 19.48 -19.65 3.63
CA GLU A 295 19.58 -19.97 2.21
C GLU A 295 18.44 -20.90 1.81
N ILE A 296 17.95 -20.74 0.58
CA ILE A 296 16.97 -21.64 -0.04
C ILE A 296 17.49 -22.07 -1.41
N ILE A 297 17.50 -23.38 -1.63
CA ILE A 297 17.74 -24.02 -2.92
C ILE A 297 16.42 -24.65 -3.35
N LEU A 298 15.81 -24.11 -4.41
CA LEU A 298 14.57 -24.64 -4.98
C LEU A 298 14.91 -25.79 -5.95
N PRO A 299 14.11 -26.87 -6.01
CA PRO A 299 14.34 -27.99 -6.93
C PRO A 299 13.80 -27.72 -8.34
N ALA A 300 14.33 -28.42 -9.34
CA ALA A 300 13.98 -28.17 -10.76
C ALA A 300 12.53 -28.61 -11.10
N SER A 301 11.99 -29.56 -10.33
CA SER A 301 10.62 -30.05 -10.45
C SER A 301 9.54 -29.06 -10.02
N LEU A 302 9.93 -27.99 -9.31
CA LEU A 302 9.00 -27.06 -8.69
C LEU A 302 8.26 -26.25 -9.77
N HIS A 303 6.94 -26.37 -9.83
CA HIS A 303 6.10 -25.63 -10.79
C HIS A 303 5.09 -24.69 -10.12
N THR A 304 4.91 -24.79 -8.79
CA THR A 304 3.99 -23.91 -8.06
C THR A 304 4.61 -23.46 -6.75
N ILE A 305 4.64 -22.14 -6.57
CA ILE A 305 4.97 -21.49 -5.31
C ILE A 305 3.79 -20.60 -4.95
N GLY A 306 3.26 -20.75 -3.74
CA GLY A 306 2.18 -19.94 -3.23
C GLY A 306 2.63 -18.52 -2.88
N PRO A 307 1.70 -17.55 -2.90
CA PRO A 307 1.97 -16.20 -2.42
C PRO A 307 2.61 -16.21 -1.03
N TYR A 308 3.53 -15.26 -0.81
CA TYR A 308 4.14 -15.03 0.49
C TYR A 308 4.89 -16.23 1.10
N ALA A 309 5.24 -17.25 0.30
CA ALA A 309 5.83 -18.49 0.79
C ALA A 309 7.09 -18.29 1.66
N PHE A 310 7.88 -17.24 1.43
CA PHE A 310 9.08 -16.90 2.20
C PHE A 310 9.04 -15.47 2.78
N MET A 311 7.84 -14.94 3.07
CA MET A 311 7.66 -13.66 3.75
C MET A 311 8.41 -13.63 5.09
N GLU A 312 9.00 -12.48 5.44
CA GLU A 312 9.68 -12.22 6.72
C GLU A 312 10.75 -13.28 7.06
N THR A 313 11.47 -13.76 6.04
CA THR A 313 12.67 -14.59 6.20
C THR A 313 13.89 -13.69 6.46
N ASP A 314 13.88 -13.03 7.62
CA ASP A 314 14.79 -11.92 7.94
C ASP A 314 16.29 -12.24 7.81
N ALA A 315 16.72 -13.50 7.95
CA ALA A 315 18.13 -13.90 7.83
C ALA A 315 18.51 -14.47 6.45
N LEU A 316 17.56 -14.53 5.51
CA LEU A 316 17.77 -15.12 4.19
C LEU A 316 18.73 -14.25 3.39
N THR A 317 19.85 -14.80 2.96
CA THR A 317 20.90 -14.07 2.23
C THR A 317 20.96 -14.44 0.74
N ALA A 318 20.54 -15.66 0.39
CA ALA A 318 20.59 -16.15 -0.98
C ALA A 318 19.41 -17.08 -1.32
N VAL A 319 18.94 -16.96 -2.57
CA VAL A 319 17.94 -17.84 -3.17
C VAL A 319 18.47 -18.37 -4.50
N HIS A 320 18.46 -19.70 -4.63
CA HIS A 320 18.94 -20.40 -5.82
C HIS A 320 17.78 -21.05 -6.57
N PHE A 321 17.49 -20.53 -7.76
CA PHE A 321 16.63 -21.18 -8.74
C PHE A 321 17.50 -22.04 -9.67
N PRO A 322 17.10 -23.30 -9.97
CA PRO A 322 17.80 -24.14 -10.94
C PRO A 322 17.82 -23.50 -12.32
N ILE A 323 18.89 -23.72 -13.08
CA ILE A 323 19.04 -23.15 -14.43
C ILE A 323 17.99 -23.68 -15.41
N ASP A 324 17.50 -24.88 -15.16
CA ASP A 324 16.48 -25.62 -15.89
C ASP A 324 15.09 -25.56 -15.23
N SER A 325 14.92 -24.67 -14.24
CA SER A 325 13.61 -24.39 -13.63
C SER A 325 12.58 -24.03 -14.70
N ALA A 326 11.40 -24.62 -14.60
CA ALA A 326 10.27 -24.33 -15.48
C ALA A 326 9.38 -23.17 -14.98
N LEU A 327 9.70 -22.56 -13.84
CA LEU A 327 8.92 -21.47 -13.25
C LEU A 327 8.85 -20.26 -14.17
N THR A 328 7.63 -19.83 -14.50
CA THR A 328 7.37 -18.63 -15.30
C THR A 328 6.98 -17.43 -14.45
N THR A 329 6.63 -17.64 -13.18
CA THR A 329 6.09 -16.59 -12.30
C THR A 329 6.68 -16.72 -10.90
N LEU A 330 7.14 -15.59 -10.35
CA LEU A 330 7.33 -15.44 -8.90
C LEU A 330 6.04 -14.84 -8.33
N PRO A 331 5.36 -15.51 -7.39
CA PRO A 331 4.08 -15.05 -6.88
C PRO A 331 4.19 -13.78 -6.04
N GLU A 332 3.03 -13.20 -5.74
CA GLU A 332 2.89 -12.04 -4.86
C GLU A 332 3.64 -12.26 -3.53
N GLY A 333 4.43 -11.27 -3.14
CA GLY A 333 5.06 -11.19 -1.83
C GLY A 333 6.04 -12.32 -1.49
N LEU A 334 6.53 -13.06 -2.50
CA LEU A 334 7.36 -14.25 -2.31
C LEU A 334 8.47 -14.07 -1.25
N PHE A 335 9.22 -12.96 -1.32
CA PHE A 335 10.29 -12.58 -0.39
C PHE A 335 9.99 -11.24 0.31
N TYR A 336 8.71 -10.97 0.60
CA TYR A 336 8.27 -9.78 1.32
C TYR A 336 9.05 -9.64 2.64
N GLU A 337 9.73 -8.50 2.83
CA GLU A 337 10.57 -8.23 4.01
C GLU A 337 11.73 -9.22 4.25
N ALA A 338 12.25 -9.88 3.21
CA ALA A 338 13.53 -10.60 3.29
C ALA A 338 14.71 -9.61 3.34
N LYS A 339 14.86 -8.92 4.48
CA LYS A 339 15.71 -7.73 4.65
C LYS A 339 17.21 -7.96 4.45
N GLN A 340 17.68 -9.21 4.57
CA GLN A 340 19.08 -9.58 4.39
C GLN A 340 19.37 -10.23 3.04
N LEU A 341 18.38 -10.31 2.14
CA LEU A 341 18.55 -10.96 0.85
C LEU A 341 19.51 -10.15 -0.02
N GLU A 342 20.63 -10.77 -0.36
CA GLU A 342 21.71 -10.14 -1.14
C GLU A 342 21.77 -10.70 -2.56
N ASN A 343 21.49 -12.00 -2.73
CA ASN A 343 21.70 -12.70 -3.99
C ASN A 343 20.45 -13.45 -4.45
N VAL A 344 20.00 -13.11 -5.67
CA VAL A 344 18.91 -13.82 -6.35
C VAL A 344 19.29 -14.05 -7.81
N HIS A 345 19.30 -15.31 -8.23
CA HIS A 345 19.50 -15.68 -9.63
C HIS A 345 18.18 -16.14 -10.23
N PHE A 346 17.55 -15.30 -11.05
CA PHE A 346 16.28 -15.65 -11.69
C PHE A 346 16.44 -16.76 -12.74
N PRO A 347 15.46 -17.67 -12.88
CA PRO A 347 15.47 -18.69 -13.92
C PRO A 347 15.23 -18.05 -15.29
N ALA A 348 15.84 -18.61 -16.34
CA ALA A 348 15.76 -18.08 -17.70
C ALA A 348 14.35 -18.16 -18.33
N SER A 349 13.43 -18.90 -17.71
CA SER A 349 12.02 -19.02 -18.10
C SER A 349 11.11 -17.96 -17.49
N LEU A 350 11.61 -17.13 -16.56
CA LEU A 350 10.79 -16.21 -15.79
C LEU A 350 10.14 -15.13 -16.68
N GLN A 351 8.82 -14.99 -16.58
CA GLN A 351 8.00 -14.04 -17.33
C GLN A 351 7.40 -12.96 -16.42
N GLU A 352 7.12 -13.28 -15.16
CA GLU A 352 6.45 -12.37 -14.23
C GLU A 352 7.08 -12.37 -12.84
N ILE A 353 7.36 -11.16 -12.33
CA ILE A 353 7.62 -10.91 -10.92
C ILE A 353 6.35 -10.31 -10.33
N GLY A 354 5.72 -11.02 -9.40
CA GLY A 354 4.47 -10.62 -8.78
C GLY A 354 4.55 -9.34 -7.93
N ALA A 355 3.39 -8.84 -7.54
CA ALA A 355 3.30 -7.68 -6.67
C ALA A 355 4.04 -7.93 -5.33
N PHE A 356 4.72 -6.93 -4.80
CA PHE A 356 5.46 -7.01 -3.53
C PHE A 356 6.54 -8.13 -3.41
N SER A 357 6.89 -8.86 -4.47
CA SER A 357 7.74 -10.07 -4.34
C SER A 357 9.10 -9.81 -3.69
N PHE A 358 9.69 -8.63 -3.87
CA PHE A 358 10.94 -8.16 -3.27
C PHE A 358 10.75 -6.87 -2.44
N TYR A 359 9.55 -6.65 -1.90
CA TYR A 359 9.25 -5.51 -1.04
C TYR A 359 10.17 -5.49 0.19
N GLN A 360 10.80 -4.34 0.48
CA GLN A 360 11.75 -4.15 1.59
C GLN A 360 12.96 -5.12 1.61
N THR A 361 13.42 -5.58 0.44
CA THR A 361 14.67 -6.33 0.29
C THR A 361 15.89 -5.39 0.27
N ARG A 362 16.14 -4.74 1.41
CA ARG A 362 17.07 -3.60 1.54
C ARG A 362 18.54 -3.91 1.26
N ARG A 363 18.92 -5.20 1.18
CA ARG A 363 20.27 -5.64 0.84
C ARG A 363 20.40 -6.22 -0.58
N LEU A 364 19.30 -6.27 -1.33
CA LEU A 364 19.33 -6.75 -2.70
C LEU A 364 19.85 -5.63 -3.58
N GLU A 365 21.18 -5.57 -3.73
CA GLU A 365 21.88 -4.47 -4.41
C GLU A 365 21.84 -4.59 -5.94
N ALA A 366 21.72 -5.80 -6.47
CA ALA A 366 21.70 -6.03 -7.90
C ALA A 366 20.80 -7.22 -8.27
N VAL A 367 20.14 -7.10 -9.44
CA VAL A 367 19.42 -8.19 -10.07
C VAL A 367 19.72 -8.24 -11.56
N THR A 368 19.76 -9.45 -12.13
CA THR A 368 19.79 -9.64 -13.58
C THR A 368 18.43 -10.12 -14.04
N LEU A 369 17.65 -9.22 -14.65
CA LEU A 369 16.33 -9.56 -15.19
C LEU A 369 16.47 -10.37 -16.50
N PRO A 370 15.80 -11.53 -16.64
CA PRO A 370 15.91 -12.35 -17.84
C PRO A 370 15.17 -11.73 -19.03
N ASN A 371 15.65 -12.00 -20.25
CA ASN A 371 15.04 -11.51 -21.50
C ASN A 371 13.69 -12.15 -21.86
N THR A 372 13.15 -13.00 -20.99
CA THR A 372 11.78 -13.54 -21.08
C THR A 372 10.80 -12.76 -20.20
N LEU A 373 11.29 -11.86 -19.34
CA LEU A 373 10.48 -11.12 -18.39
C LEU A 373 9.59 -10.11 -19.13
N THR A 374 8.28 -10.17 -18.90
CA THR A 374 7.28 -9.28 -19.50
C THR A 374 6.63 -8.35 -18.48
N THR A 375 6.59 -8.78 -17.21
CA THR A 375 5.85 -8.08 -16.15
C THR A 375 6.67 -7.94 -14.88
N ILE A 376 6.73 -6.72 -14.36
CA ILE A 376 7.16 -6.41 -12.98
C ILE A 376 5.94 -5.84 -12.27
N GLY A 377 5.46 -6.54 -11.24
CA GLY A 377 4.21 -6.21 -10.54
C GLY A 377 4.30 -4.94 -9.68
N PRO A 378 3.14 -4.40 -9.26
CA PRO A 378 3.09 -3.26 -8.36
C PRO A 378 3.90 -3.49 -7.07
N TYR A 379 4.64 -2.48 -6.62
CA TYR A 379 5.49 -2.55 -5.43
C TYR A 379 6.53 -3.69 -5.42
N ALA A 380 6.78 -4.38 -6.54
CA ALA A 380 7.62 -5.57 -6.58
C ALA A 380 9.01 -5.35 -5.96
N PHE A 381 9.62 -4.20 -6.18
CA PHE A 381 10.94 -3.81 -5.66
C PHE A 381 10.88 -2.53 -4.81
N ALA A 382 9.70 -2.20 -4.25
CA ALA A 382 9.57 -1.02 -3.40
C ALA A 382 10.40 -1.19 -2.12
N SER A 383 11.14 -0.14 -1.75
CA SER A 383 12.12 -0.14 -0.67
C SER A 383 13.21 -1.22 -0.79
N SER A 384 13.56 -1.63 -2.02
CA SER A 384 14.70 -2.52 -2.28
C SER A 384 16.04 -1.77 -2.21
N GLY A 385 17.12 -2.53 -2.04
CA GLY A 385 18.49 -1.99 -2.01
C GLY A 385 19.15 -1.82 -3.38
N LEU A 386 18.39 -1.93 -4.48
CA LEU A 386 18.95 -1.96 -5.84
C LEU A 386 19.75 -0.68 -6.13
N LEU A 387 20.96 -0.84 -6.66
CA LEU A 387 21.84 0.27 -7.03
C LEU A 387 21.65 0.68 -8.49
N ASP A 388 21.53 -0.31 -9.37
CA ASP A 388 21.42 -0.16 -10.81
C ASP A 388 20.35 -1.11 -11.35
N LEU A 389 19.62 -0.67 -12.37
CA LEU A 389 18.57 -1.46 -12.98
C LEU A 389 18.59 -1.36 -14.51
N VAL A 390 18.73 -2.53 -15.15
CA VAL A 390 18.51 -2.68 -16.59
C VAL A 390 17.18 -3.39 -16.82
N ILE A 391 16.23 -2.71 -17.44
CA ILE A 391 14.91 -3.24 -17.77
C ILE A 391 14.96 -3.85 -19.19
N PRO A 392 14.78 -5.18 -19.34
CA PRO A 392 14.81 -5.84 -20.64
C PRO A 392 13.75 -5.29 -21.60
N ALA A 393 14.05 -5.32 -22.90
CA ALA A 393 13.14 -4.81 -23.93
C ALA A 393 11.79 -5.57 -23.98
N THR A 394 11.74 -6.79 -23.44
CA THR A 394 10.54 -7.62 -23.35
C THR A 394 9.57 -7.19 -22.25
N VAL A 395 10.00 -6.36 -21.30
CA VAL A 395 9.11 -5.84 -20.26
C VAL A 395 8.14 -4.86 -20.90
N SER A 396 6.86 -5.23 -20.88
CA SER A 396 5.75 -4.42 -21.41
C SER A 396 4.87 -3.84 -20.30
N ASN A 397 4.95 -4.40 -19.09
CA ASN A 397 4.16 -3.97 -17.95
C ASN A 397 5.08 -3.72 -16.74
N LEU A 398 5.11 -2.46 -16.29
CA LEU A 398 5.84 -1.99 -15.13
C LEU A 398 4.83 -1.42 -14.13
N GLY A 399 4.49 -2.18 -13.10
CA GLY A 399 3.40 -1.85 -12.20
C GLY A 399 3.62 -0.56 -11.40
N ALA A 400 2.52 0.06 -10.98
CA ALA A 400 2.53 1.24 -10.12
C ALA A 400 3.39 1.00 -8.88
N TYR A 401 4.17 2.01 -8.50
CA TYR A 401 5.03 2.00 -7.32
C TYR A 401 6.09 0.86 -7.30
N ALA A 402 6.40 0.22 -8.45
CA ALA A 402 7.32 -0.93 -8.49
C ALA A 402 8.68 -0.66 -7.83
N PHE A 403 9.20 0.58 -7.88
CA PHE A 403 10.45 1.00 -7.26
C PHE A 403 10.26 2.19 -6.30
N LEU A 404 9.07 2.31 -5.68
CA LEU A 404 8.80 3.31 -4.64
C LEU A 404 9.85 3.21 -3.52
N GLN A 405 10.43 4.34 -3.10
CA GLN A 405 11.44 4.41 -2.03
C GLN A 405 12.65 3.50 -2.28
N ALA A 406 13.01 3.25 -3.54
CA ALA A 406 14.28 2.62 -3.89
C ALA A 406 15.43 3.62 -3.68
N ASP A 407 15.69 3.97 -2.42
CA ASP A 407 16.59 5.05 -2.00
C ASP A 407 18.06 4.82 -2.40
N ALA A 408 18.42 3.60 -2.78
CA ALA A 408 19.76 3.25 -3.24
C ALA A 408 19.92 3.28 -4.78
N LEU A 409 18.81 3.37 -5.52
CA LEU A 409 18.78 3.23 -6.98
C LEU A 409 19.30 4.50 -7.64
N LYS A 410 20.40 4.37 -8.39
CA LYS A 410 21.10 5.49 -9.04
C LYS A 410 20.85 5.57 -10.53
N HIS A 411 20.87 4.44 -11.22
CA HIS A 411 20.79 4.40 -12.67
C HIS A 411 19.75 3.40 -13.14
N VAL A 412 18.86 3.86 -14.02
CA VAL A 412 17.84 3.03 -14.66
C VAL A 412 17.99 3.11 -16.17
N VAL A 413 18.06 1.95 -16.83
CA VAL A 413 18.18 1.84 -18.29
C VAL A 413 17.09 0.94 -18.83
N PHE A 414 16.18 1.49 -19.63
CA PHE A 414 15.31 0.69 -20.49
C PHE A 414 16.11 0.25 -21.73
N MET A 415 16.20 -1.05 -21.99
CA MET A 415 16.95 -1.55 -23.14
C MET A 415 16.34 -1.07 -24.47
N PRO A 416 17.15 -0.84 -25.52
CA PRO A 416 16.65 -0.47 -26.84
C PRO A 416 15.60 -1.46 -27.35
N GLY A 417 14.51 -0.92 -27.91
CA GLY A 417 13.36 -1.70 -28.35
C GLY A 417 12.35 -2.03 -27.25
N SER A 418 12.53 -1.53 -26.02
CA SER A 418 11.50 -1.56 -24.99
C SER A 418 10.20 -0.93 -25.49
N SER A 419 9.08 -1.58 -25.18
CA SER A 419 7.74 -1.20 -25.63
C SER A 419 6.86 -0.65 -24.50
N VAL A 420 7.45 -0.18 -23.40
CA VAL A 420 6.70 0.38 -22.25
C VAL A 420 6.04 1.69 -22.68
N PRO A 421 4.69 1.78 -22.69
CA PRO A 421 3.98 2.97 -23.15
C PRO A 421 3.80 4.00 -22.04
N THR A 422 3.86 3.56 -20.77
CA THR A 422 3.54 4.39 -19.61
C THR A 422 4.52 4.08 -18.49
N LEU A 423 5.06 5.11 -17.87
CA LEU A 423 5.58 4.99 -16.50
C LEU A 423 4.39 5.12 -15.56
N GLU A 424 4.02 4.02 -14.89
CA GLU A 424 2.86 3.97 -14.01
C GLU A 424 3.02 4.87 -12.77
N GLU A 425 1.90 5.08 -12.07
CA GLU A 425 1.82 5.91 -10.86
C GLU A 425 2.94 5.57 -9.87
N GLY A 426 3.72 6.59 -9.48
CA GLY A 426 4.73 6.50 -8.44
C GLY A 426 5.87 5.51 -8.69
N VAL A 427 6.08 5.04 -9.92
CA VAL A 427 7.00 3.93 -10.23
C VAL A 427 8.43 4.13 -9.69
N PHE A 428 8.97 5.37 -9.72
CA PHE A 428 10.25 5.75 -9.11
C PHE A 428 10.09 6.83 -8.03
N SER A 429 8.90 6.94 -7.43
CA SER A 429 8.63 7.91 -6.36
C SER A 429 9.57 7.69 -5.18
N SER A 430 10.12 8.76 -4.63
CA SER A 430 11.09 8.75 -3.54
C SER A 430 12.34 7.91 -3.83
N ALA A 431 12.73 7.69 -5.09
CA ALA A 431 14.03 7.11 -5.42
C ALA A 431 15.12 8.18 -5.20
N SER A 432 15.46 8.42 -3.93
CA SER A 432 16.18 9.62 -3.51
C SER A 432 17.63 9.72 -4.01
N ALA A 433 18.22 8.60 -4.44
CA ALA A 433 19.55 8.54 -5.06
C ALA A 433 19.52 8.47 -6.60
N LEU A 434 18.36 8.56 -7.26
CA LEU A 434 18.26 8.41 -8.72
C LEU A 434 18.97 9.57 -9.41
N GLU A 435 20.13 9.29 -10.03
CA GLU A 435 20.97 10.26 -10.73
C GLU A 435 20.62 10.34 -12.22
N SER A 436 20.24 9.22 -12.85
CA SER A 436 19.96 9.18 -14.28
C SER A 436 18.96 8.09 -14.68
N ILE A 437 18.16 8.39 -15.70
CA ILE A 437 17.26 7.42 -16.33
C ILE A 437 17.29 7.53 -17.86
N SER A 438 17.41 6.40 -18.55
CA SER A 438 17.25 6.30 -20.01
C SER A 438 15.85 5.77 -20.32
N LEU A 439 14.96 6.67 -20.74
CA LEU A 439 13.56 6.36 -21.05
C LEU A 439 13.41 5.61 -22.39
N PRO A 440 12.37 4.78 -22.56
CA PRO A 440 12.12 4.07 -23.82
C PRO A 440 11.48 4.97 -24.87
N GLU A 441 11.90 4.86 -26.14
CA GLU A 441 11.37 5.67 -27.26
C GLU A 441 9.85 5.49 -27.49
N SER A 442 9.24 4.44 -26.96
CA SER A 442 7.79 4.19 -27.03
C SER A 442 6.97 4.94 -25.96
N LEU A 443 7.62 5.65 -25.03
CA LEU A 443 6.97 6.24 -23.87
C LEU A 443 5.97 7.34 -24.26
N ILE A 444 4.70 7.10 -23.99
CA ILE A 444 3.60 8.04 -24.27
C ILE A 444 3.29 8.89 -23.04
N ARG A 445 3.30 8.31 -21.84
CA ARG A 445 2.86 8.98 -20.62
C ARG A 445 3.82 8.77 -19.46
N ILE A 446 4.13 9.87 -18.77
CA ILE A 446 4.74 9.85 -17.44
C ILE A 446 3.59 10.00 -16.44
N GLY A 447 3.28 8.94 -15.70
CA GLY A 447 2.16 8.91 -14.77
C GLY A 447 2.38 9.75 -13.52
N ASP A 448 1.32 9.86 -12.72
CA ASP A 448 1.31 10.67 -11.50
C ASP A 448 2.40 10.20 -10.54
N TYR A 449 3.05 11.14 -9.88
CA TYR A 449 4.15 10.88 -8.95
C TYR A 449 5.34 10.06 -9.49
N ALA A 450 5.46 9.81 -10.80
CA ALA A 450 6.44 8.87 -11.35
C ALA A 450 7.89 9.12 -10.89
N PHE A 451 8.29 10.38 -10.76
CA PHE A 451 9.58 10.87 -10.25
C PHE A 451 9.41 11.83 -9.06
N TYR A 452 8.32 11.71 -8.31
CA TYR A 452 8.10 12.53 -7.11
C TYR A 452 9.23 12.33 -6.09
N GLU A 453 9.74 13.42 -5.50
CA GLU A 453 10.83 13.37 -4.50
C GLU A 453 12.10 12.63 -5.00
N THR A 454 12.57 12.98 -6.21
CA THR A 454 13.83 12.51 -6.81
C THR A 454 14.90 13.62 -6.88
N PRO A 455 15.43 14.09 -5.74
CA PRO A 455 16.27 15.29 -5.67
C PRO A 455 17.64 15.16 -6.38
N GLN A 456 18.09 13.94 -6.70
CA GLN A 456 19.35 13.71 -7.44
C GLN A 456 19.15 13.62 -8.96
N LEU A 457 17.90 13.57 -9.44
CA LEU A 457 17.62 13.52 -10.87
C LEU A 457 17.67 14.94 -11.43
N ILE A 458 18.87 15.36 -11.86
CA ILE A 458 19.13 16.74 -12.29
C ILE A 458 18.77 17.03 -13.75
N ALA A 459 18.67 16.00 -14.57
CA ALA A 459 18.29 16.10 -15.98
C ALA A 459 17.62 14.80 -16.44
N VAL A 460 16.65 14.94 -17.35
CA VAL A 460 16.01 13.81 -18.03
C VAL A 460 15.78 14.16 -19.49
N SER A 461 16.12 13.24 -20.40
CA SER A 461 15.80 13.37 -21.82
C SER A 461 14.45 12.72 -22.07
N LEU A 462 13.46 13.50 -22.50
CA LEU A 462 12.13 13.00 -22.82
C LEU A 462 12.08 12.53 -24.28
N PRO A 463 11.57 11.32 -24.57
CA PRO A 463 11.35 10.86 -25.95
C PRO A 463 10.29 11.69 -26.70
N GLU A 464 10.44 11.80 -28.02
CA GLU A 464 9.51 12.54 -28.92
C GLU A 464 8.06 11.99 -28.91
N SER A 465 7.88 10.79 -28.39
CA SER A 465 6.58 10.13 -28.29
C SER A 465 5.74 10.59 -27.10
N VAL A 466 6.36 11.25 -26.09
CA VAL A 466 5.69 11.68 -24.85
C VAL A 466 4.59 12.71 -25.15
N ARG A 467 3.39 12.45 -24.63
CA ARG A 467 2.18 13.28 -24.81
C ARG A 467 1.69 13.90 -23.50
N GLU A 468 1.97 13.27 -22.37
CA GLU A 468 1.38 13.62 -21.08
C GLU A 468 2.38 13.44 -19.94
N ILE A 469 2.44 14.46 -19.08
CA ILE A 469 3.14 14.42 -17.79
C ILE A 469 2.06 14.60 -16.72
N GLY A 470 1.87 13.57 -15.88
CA GLY A 470 0.80 13.49 -14.89
C GLY A 470 1.00 14.36 -13.65
N ASP A 471 0.09 14.22 -12.71
CA ASP A 471 0.03 15.04 -11.49
C ASP A 471 1.23 14.73 -10.58
N PHE A 472 1.86 15.77 -10.04
CA PHE A 472 3.07 15.63 -9.20
C PHE A 472 4.22 14.81 -9.83
N ALA A 473 4.18 14.53 -11.14
CA ALA A 473 5.03 13.53 -11.78
C ALA A 473 6.53 13.81 -11.62
N MET A 474 6.95 15.07 -11.55
CA MET A 474 8.33 15.51 -11.35
C MET A 474 8.46 16.51 -10.20
N ALA A 475 7.49 16.55 -9.30
CA ALA A 475 7.52 17.44 -8.14
C ALA A 475 8.64 17.05 -7.18
N ARG A 476 9.31 18.05 -6.60
CA ARG A 476 10.49 17.87 -5.73
C ARG A 476 11.63 17.08 -6.37
N SER A 477 11.74 17.10 -7.70
CA SER A 477 12.90 16.55 -8.41
C SER A 477 14.07 17.54 -8.42
N GLY A 478 15.27 17.03 -8.72
CA GLY A 478 16.48 17.84 -8.85
C GLY A 478 16.63 18.58 -10.18
N LEU A 479 15.61 18.53 -11.06
CA LEU A 479 15.71 18.99 -12.44
C LEU A 479 16.16 20.44 -12.52
N GLN A 480 17.25 20.69 -13.27
CA GLN A 480 17.79 22.04 -13.50
C GLN A 480 17.24 22.68 -14.78
N GLY A 481 16.84 21.86 -15.74
CA GLY A 481 16.26 22.27 -17.01
C GLY A 481 15.49 21.13 -17.63
N LEU A 482 14.49 21.46 -18.46
CA LEU A 482 13.70 20.47 -19.17
C LEU A 482 13.37 20.93 -20.59
N GLU A 483 13.70 20.10 -21.58
CA GLU A 483 13.20 20.21 -22.93
C GLU A 483 11.93 19.35 -23.06
N LEU A 484 10.78 20.00 -23.27
CA LEU A 484 9.53 19.33 -23.54
C LEU A 484 9.46 18.99 -25.04
N PRO A 485 9.22 17.72 -25.39
CA PRO A 485 8.93 17.35 -26.77
C PRO A 485 7.70 18.10 -27.29
N ASP A 486 7.70 18.43 -28.58
CA ASP A 486 6.58 19.16 -29.21
C ASP A 486 5.24 18.43 -29.08
N ALA A 487 5.33 17.12 -28.94
CA ALA A 487 4.25 16.17 -28.76
C ALA A 487 3.44 16.33 -27.46
N VAL A 488 4.01 16.96 -26.43
CA VAL A 488 3.39 17.11 -25.11
C VAL A 488 2.15 18.00 -25.20
N ALA A 489 1.00 17.46 -24.81
CA ALA A 489 -0.29 18.14 -24.85
C ALA A 489 -0.74 18.63 -23.46
N THR A 490 -0.35 17.91 -22.40
CA THR A 490 -0.84 18.16 -21.04
C THR A 490 0.28 18.06 -20.02
N LEU A 491 0.35 19.05 -19.13
CA LEU A 491 1.06 19.02 -17.86
C LEU A 491 0.03 18.96 -16.72
N GLY A 492 0.10 17.94 -15.88
CA GLY A 492 -0.82 17.71 -14.77
C GLY A 492 -0.68 18.72 -13.63
N ASP A 493 -1.57 18.58 -12.65
CA ASP A 493 -1.59 19.41 -11.46
C ASP A 493 -0.31 19.18 -10.67
N TYR A 494 0.34 20.27 -10.26
CA TYR A 494 1.55 20.26 -9.46
C TYR A 494 2.71 19.45 -10.08
N ALA A 495 2.71 19.22 -11.40
CA ALA A 495 3.68 18.34 -12.06
C ALA A 495 5.16 18.68 -11.77
N PHE A 496 5.48 19.96 -11.55
CA PHE A 496 6.80 20.47 -11.16
C PHE A 496 6.77 21.27 -9.85
N TRP A 497 5.84 20.94 -8.96
CA TRP A 497 5.73 21.59 -7.65
C TRP A 497 7.00 21.39 -6.83
N GLU A 498 7.50 22.48 -6.23
CA GLU A 498 8.75 22.49 -5.46
C GLU A 498 9.96 21.90 -6.23
N THR A 499 9.97 21.96 -7.57
CA THR A 499 11.17 21.68 -8.37
C THR A 499 12.11 22.88 -8.32
N VAL A 500 12.68 23.12 -7.13
CA VAL A 500 13.38 24.35 -6.75
C VAL A 500 14.63 24.64 -7.57
N ALA A 501 15.22 23.64 -8.24
CA ALA A 501 16.40 23.79 -9.07
C ALA A 501 16.07 24.14 -10.54
N LEU A 502 14.80 24.09 -10.95
CA LEU A 502 14.40 24.22 -12.35
C LEU A 502 14.59 25.66 -12.83
N GLU A 503 15.60 25.90 -13.67
CA GLU A 503 15.92 27.24 -14.18
C GLU A 503 15.16 27.58 -15.47
N HIS A 504 14.88 26.58 -16.30
CA HIS A 504 14.27 26.76 -17.62
C HIS A 504 13.46 25.55 -18.06
N VAL A 505 12.36 25.84 -18.76
CA VAL A 505 11.58 24.86 -19.52
C VAL A 505 11.49 25.34 -20.96
N THR A 506 11.93 24.53 -21.91
CA THR A 506 12.01 24.88 -23.33
C THR A 506 11.21 23.91 -24.17
N PHE A 507 10.74 24.40 -25.31
CA PHE A 507 10.07 23.64 -26.36
C PHE A 507 10.19 24.44 -27.66
N THR A 508 9.90 23.81 -28.81
CA THR A 508 10.02 24.51 -30.09
C THR A 508 8.73 25.27 -30.45
N ALA A 509 8.76 26.05 -31.52
CA ALA A 509 7.57 26.75 -32.01
C ALA A 509 6.43 25.80 -32.47
N THR A 510 6.70 24.50 -32.65
CA THR A 510 5.72 23.49 -33.02
C THR A 510 5.10 22.73 -31.83
N ALA A 511 5.36 23.19 -30.61
CA ALA A 511 4.78 22.63 -29.39
C ALA A 511 3.23 22.55 -29.45
N GLN A 512 2.69 21.43 -28.97
CA GLN A 512 1.25 21.12 -28.97
C GLN A 512 0.62 21.23 -27.57
N LEU A 513 1.26 21.95 -26.65
CA LEU A 513 0.80 22.10 -25.26
C LEU A 513 -0.55 22.80 -25.22
N ARG A 514 -1.58 22.13 -24.67
CA ARG A 514 -2.95 22.65 -24.56
C ARG A 514 -3.33 23.02 -23.13
N SER A 515 -2.89 22.22 -22.16
CA SER A 515 -3.29 22.40 -20.77
C SER A 515 -2.11 22.35 -19.81
N MET A 516 -2.12 23.26 -18.85
CA MET A 516 -1.22 23.32 -17.71
C MET A 516 -2.07 23.26 -16.43
N GLY A 517 -1.81 22.28 -15.57
CA GLY A 517 -2.57 22.04 -14.34
C GLY A 517 -2.41 23.11 -13.25
N GLU A 518 -3.19 22.96 -12.20
CA GLU A 518 -3.09 23.75 -10.96
C GLU A 518 -1.68 23.67 -10.39
N GLY A 519 -1.07 24.80 -10.04
CA GLY A 519 0.22 24.79 -9.35
C GLY A 519 1.38 24.14 -10.11
N VAL A 520 1.27 23.97 -11.43
CA VAL A 520 2.23 23.19 -12.25
C VAL A 520 3.70 23.54 -12.01
N PHE A 521 4.03 24.83 -11.81
CA PHE A 521 5.36 25.35 -11.47
C PHE A 521 5.37 26.09 -10.11
N SER A 522 4.42 25.77 -9.23
CA SER A 522 4.34 26.35 -7.89
C SER A 522 5.61 26.02 -7.10
N GLN A 523 6.20 27.03 -6.48
CA GLN A 523 7.48 26.97 -5.75
C GLN A 523 8.68 26.54 -6.62
N ALA A 524 8.61 26.70 -7.95
CA ALA A 524 9.77 26.62 -8.84
C ALA A 524 10.64 27.87 -8.68
N THR A 525 11.31 28.00 -7.54
CA THR A 525 11.98 29.22 -7.08
C THR A 525 13.21 29.62 -7.89
N SER A 526 13.70 28.78 -8.80
CA SER A 526 14.79 29.10 -9.73
C SER A 526 14.35 29.38 -11.16
N LEU A 527 13.06 29.22 -11.50
CA LEU A 527 12.56 29.36 -12.87
C LEU A 527 12.63 30.83 -13.29
N LYS A 528 13.46 31.17 -14.29
CA LYS A 528 13.73 32.56 -14.69
C LYS A 528 12.76 33.10 -15.73
N ALA A 529 12.32 32.23 -16.63
CA ALA A 529 11.48 32.61 -17.75
C ALA A 529 10.56 31.46 -18.15
N PHE A 530 9.37 31.80 -18.62
CA PHE A 530 8.48 30.84 -19.26
C PHE A 530 7.77 31.49 -20.45
N THR A 531 7.56 30.71 -21.50
CA THR A 531 6.76 31.12 -22.66
C THR A 531 5.49 30.29 -22.68
N VAL A 532 4.34 30.90 -22.91
CA VAL A 532 3.03 30.23 -23.06
C VAL A 532 2.73 30.12 -24.55
N PRO A 533 2.79 28.92 -25.16
CA PRO A 533 2.57 28.75 -26.60
C PRO A 533 1.13 29.08 -27.00
N GLU A 534 0.91 29.42 -28.27
CA GLU A 534 -0.42 29.82 -28.78
C GLU A 534 -1.47 28.70 -28.67
N THR A 535 -1.03 27.45 -28.54
CA THR A 535 -1.87 26.26 -28.41
C THR A 535 -2.48 26.11 -27.02
N VAL A 536 -2.00 26.84 -26.01
CA VAL A 536 -2.52 26.73 -24.64
C VAL A 536 -3.94 27.28 -24.57
N GLU A 537 -4.85 26.42 -24.12
CA GLU A 537 -6.28 26.68 -23.95
C GLU A 537 -6.59 26.93 -22.46
N THR A 538 -5.93 26.20 -21.55
CA THR A 538 -6.15 26.30 -20.10
C THR A 538 -4.86 26.33 -19.30
N ILE A 539 -4.85 27.19 -18.28
CA ILE A 539 -3.84 27.21 -17.22
C ILE A 539 -4.59 27.14 -15.89
N GLY A 540 -4.17 26.26 -14.99
CA GLY A 540 -4.76 26.11 -13.67
C GLY A 540 -4.40 27.26 -12.71
N PRO A 541 -5.15 27.40 -11.60
CA PRO A 541 -4.80 28.34 -10.52
C PRO A 541 -3.38 28.12 -10.00
N TYR A 542 -2.76 29.17 -9.48
CA TYR A 542 -1.46 29.13 -8.79
C TYR A 542 -0.30 28.56 -9.63
N ALA A 543 -0.41 28.52 -10.96
CA ALA A 543 0.55 27.87 -11.86
C ALA A 543 2.02 28.26 -11.63
N PHE A 544 2.30 29.52 -11.24
CA PHE A 544 3.63 30.03 -10.91
C PHE A 544 3.69 30.64 -9.49
N TYR A 545 2.83 30.17 -8.57
CA TYR A 545 2.83 30.63 -7.19
C TYR A 545 4.22 30.48 -6.55
N GLY A 546 4.78 31.54 -5.99
CA GLY A 546 6.09 31.50 -5.36
C GLY A 546 7.26 31.24 -6.31
N ALA A 547 7.10 31.41 -7.62
CA ALA A 547 8.20 31.40 -8.60
C ALA A 547 9.05 32.69 -8.46
N THR A 548 9.76 32.79 -7.34
CA THR A 548 10.42 34.03 -6.88
C THR A 548 11.54 34.53 -7.79
N ALA A 549 12.11 33.68 -8.65
CA ALA A 549 13.09 34.06 -9.67
C ALA A 549 12.50 34.32 -11.06
N LEU A 550 11.17 34.22 -11.24
CA LEU A 550 10.54 34.42 -12.55
C LEU A 550 10.62 35.89 -12.95
N GLU A 551 11.56 36.22 -13.83
CA GLU A 551 11.78 37.58 -14.33
C GLU A 551 10.84 37.91 -15.50
N THR A 552 10.54 36.90 -16.34
CA THR A 552 9.80 37.11 -17.59
C THR A 552 8.75 36.03 -17.86
N ILE A 553 7.56 36.47 -18.27
CA ILE A 553 6.53 35.61 -18.85
C ILE A 553 6.18 36.15 -20.24
N THR A 554 6.20 35.28 -21.25
CA THR A 554 5.84 35.65 -22.63
C THR A 554 4.62 34.87 -23.09
N PHE A 555 3.58 35.57 -23.53
CA PHE A 555 2.44 34.96 -24.22
C PHE A 555 2.59 35.17 -25.73
N PHE A 556 2.38 34.14 -26.55
CA PHE A 556 2.29 34.35 -28.00
C PHE A 556 1.09 35.25 -28.36
N GLU A 557 1.20 36.07 -29.41
CA GLU A 557 0.19 37.09 -29.77
C GLU A 557 -1.23 36.52 -29.93
N ASN A 558 -1.35 35.27 -30.41
CA ASN A 558 -2.62 34.58 -30.62
C ASN A 558 -3.00 33.61 -29.49
N ALA A 559 -2.44 33.79 -28.29
CA ALA A 559 -2.79 32.97 -27.13
C ALA A 559 -4.30 32.97 -26.90
N ARG A 560 -4.90 31.77 -26.80
CA ARG A 560 -6.36 31.58 -26.66
C ARG A 560 -6.87 31.71 -25.23
N LEU A 561 -5.99 32.14 -24.32
CA LEU A 561 -6.27 32.22 -22.90
C LEU A 561 -7.31 33.31 -22.62
N THR A 562 -8.48 32.90 -22.16
CA THR A 562 -9.59 33.82 -21.87
C THR A 562 -9.52 34.45 -20.48
N HIS A 563 -8.68 33.92 -19.58
CA HIS A 563 -8.56 34.39 -18.21
C HIS A 563 -7.12 34.23 -17.73
N LEU A 564 -6.59 35.19 -16.98
CA LEU A 564 -5.43 34.92 -16.12
C LEU A 564 -5.95 34.26 -14.83
N PRO A 565 -5.55 33.00 -14.51
CA PRO A 565 -6.10 32.25 -13.39
C PRO A 565 -5.83 32.86 -12.02
N GLU A 566 -6.58 32.40 -11.02
CA GLU A 566 -6.41 32.80 -9.63
C GLU A 566 -4.97 32.53 -9.18
N GLY A 567 -4.33 33.52 -8.56
CA GLY A 567 -2.99 33.36 -7.99
C GLY A 567 -1.89 32.99 -8.98
N MET A 568 -2.09 33.12 -10.30
CA MET A 568 -1.18 32.60 -11.33
C MET A 568 0.29 32.98 -11.07
N PHE A 569 0.54 34.22 -10.65
CA PHE A 569 1.87 34.76 -10.34
C PHE A 569 1.97 35.25 -8.89
N TYR A 570 1.15 34.77 -7.95
CA TYR A 570 1.21 35.22 -6.56
C TYR A 570 2.62 34.96 -5.98
N GLN A 571 3.28 36.01 -5.49
CA GLN A 571 4.67 36.04 -5.00
C GLN A 571 5.73 35.76 -6.07
N ALA A 572 5.45 36.06 -7.34
CA ALA A 572 6.49 36.13 -8.38
C ALA A 572 7.33 37.41 -8.21
N THR A 573 8.15 37.44 -7.15
CA THR A 573 8.83 38.65 -6.67
C THR A 573 9.93 39.20 -7.58
N ALA A 574 10.30 38.49 -8.66
CA ALA A 574 11.24 38.96 -9.68
C ALA A 574 10.53 39.43 -10.97
N LEU A 575 9.23 39.20 -11.12
CA LEU A 575 8.51 39.47 -12.37
C LEU A 575 8.37 40.98 -12.56
N THR A 576 9.04 41.56 -13.57
CA THR A 576 9.07 43.02 -13.73
C THR A 576 8.00 43.57 -14.65
N ALA A 577 7.60 42.81 -15.66
CA ALA A 577 6.67 43.26 -16.69
C ALA A 577 5.79 42.14 -17.22
N VAL A 578 4.55 42.47 -17.58
CA VAL A 578 3.60 41.54 -18.20
C VAL A 578 2.88 42.22 -19.37
N HIS A 579 2.76 41.50 -20.48
CA HIS A 579 1.90 41.86 -21.60
C HIS A 579 0.69 40.92 -21.64
N VAL A 580 -0.50 41.45 -21.31
CA VAL A 580 -1.75 40.67 -21.25
C VAL A 580 -2.29 40.48 -22.68
N PRO A 581 -2.48 39.23 -23.14
CA PRO A 581 -2.91 38.93 -24.51
C PRO A 581 -4.36 39.34 -24.76
N GLN A 582 -4.70 39.57 -26.04
CA GLN A 582 -5.97 40.18 -26.45
C GLN A 582 -7.22 39.44 -25.94
N ALA A 583 -7.18 38.11 -25.93
CA ALA A 583 -8.32 37.26 -25.63
C ALA A 583 -8.69 37.21 -24.13
N VAL A 584 -7.87 37.74 -23.23
CA VAL A 584 -8.13 37.72 -21.79
C VAL A 584 -9.30 38.63 -21.46
N GLU A 585 -10.38 38.03 -20.96
CA GLU A 585 -11.59 38.71 -20.50
C GLU A 585 -11.59 39.00 -19.00
N VAL A 586 -10.84 38.23 -18.20
CA VAL A 586 -10.79 38.39 -16.75
C VAL A 586 -9.37 38.18 -16.22
N ILE A 587 -8.94 39.07 -15.34
CA ILE A 587 -7.81 38.82 -14.45
C ILE A 587 -8.38 38.38 -13.11
N ARG A 588 -8.19 37.11 -12.76
CA ARG A 588 -8.79 36.49 -11.57
C ARG A 588 -8.14 36.96 -10.27
N ALA A 589 -8.78 36.60 -9.16
CA ALA A 589 -8.33 36.97 -7.83
C ALA A 589 -6.85 36.61 -7.59
N HIS A 590 -6.12 37.52 -6.95
CA HIS A 590 -4.71 37.35 -6.61
C HIS A 590 -3.73 37.07 -7.78
N ALA A 591 -4.13 37.27 -9.04
CA ALA A 591 -3.31 36.87 -10.20
C ALA A 591 -1.85 37.37 -10.14
N PHE A 592 -1.62 38.58 -9.63
CA PHE A 592 -0.30 39.18 -9.40
C PHE A 592 -0.09 39.65 -7.95
N TYR A 593 -0.83 39.08 -6.99
CA TYR A 593 -0.74 39.48 -5.59
C TYR A 593 0.70 39.35 -5.08
N GLU A 594 1.21 40.38 -4.39
CA GLU A 594 2.58 40.39 -3.83
C GLU A 594 3.70 40.13 -4.87
N SER A 595 3.44 40.34 -6.17
CA SER A 595 4.47 40.40 -7.22
C SER A 595 5.21 41.72 -7.14
N SER A 596 5.99 41.88 -6.08
CA SER A 596 6.56 43.15 -5.63
C SER A 596 7.59 43.80 -6.56
N ALA A 597 8.06 43.12 -7.62
CA ALA A 597 8.88 43.73 -8.67
C ALA A 597 8.06 44.16 -9.91
N LEU A 598 6.78 43.79 -10.00
CA LEU A 598 5.94 44.03 -11.16
C LEU A 598 5.64 45.51 -11.27
N ASN A 599 6.37 46.18 -12.15
CA ASN A 599 6.33 47.63 -12.32
C ASN A 599 5.60 48.05 -13.61
N THR A 600 5.46 47.15 -14.57
CA THR A 600 4.84 47.44 -15.87
C THR A 600 3.80 46.38 -16.24
N VAL A 601 2.57 46.81 -16.53
CA VAL A 601 1.54 45.97 -17.14
C VAL A 601 1.02 46.66 -18.39
N THR A 602 0.98 45.92 -19.49
CA THR A 602 0.44 46.40 -20.77
C THR A 602 -0.60 45.43 -21.31
N PHE A 603 -1.50 45.93 -22.14
CA PHE A 603 -2.57 45.14 -22.75
C PHE A 603 -2.41 45.15 -24.26
N ALA A 604 -2.68 44.02 -24.92
CA ALA A 604 -2.71 43.95 -26.37
C ALA A 604 -3.75 44.93 -26.97
N SER A 605 -3.47 45.43 -28.18
CA SER A 605 -4.40 46.30 -28.91
C SER A 605 -5.75 45.60 -29.10
N GLY A 606 -6.84 46.29 -28.77
CA GLY A 606 -8.19 45.71 -28.84
C GLY A 606 -8.45 44.65 -27.77
N SER A 607 -7.80 44.76 -26.60
CA SER A 607 -8.01 43.92 -25.42
C SER A 607 -9.48 43.72 -25.09
N LEU A 608 -9.85 42.47 -24.76
CA LEU A 608 -11.20 42.06 -24.39
C LEU A 608 -11.43 42.04 -22.87
N LEU A 609 -10.51 42.61 -22.08
CA LEU A 609 -10.58 42.58 -20.62
C LEU A 609 -11.83 43.29 -20.10
N LYS A 610 -12.67 42.54 -19.36
CA LYS A 610 -13.93 42.99 -18.77
C LYS A 610 -13.86 43.12 -17.25
N ILE A 611 -13.11 42.25 -16.57
CA ILE A 611 -13.15 42.18 -15.10
C ILE A 611 -11.73 42.07 -14.54
N ILE A 612 -11.44 42.88 -13.53
CA ILE A 612 -10.28 42.71 -12.65
C ILE A 612 -10.83 42.33 -11.26
N GLU A 613 -10.51 41.12 -10.81
CA GLU A 613 -11.03 40.55 -9.57
C GLU A 613 -10.21 40.95 -8.33
N GLU A 614 -10.58 40.38 -7.18
CA GLU A 614 -10.07 40.73 -5.87
C GLU A 614 -8.54 40.61 -5.76
N ASP A 615 -7.89 41.63 -5.20
CA ASP A 615 -6.43 41.65 -4.95
C ASP A 615 -5.54 41.38 -6.19
N ALA A 616 -6.09 41.48 -7.41
CA ALA A 616 -5.40 41.05 -8.63
C ALA A 616 -4.00 41.68 -8.81
N PHE A 617 -3.82 42.93 -8.42
CA PHE A 617 -2.55 43.68 -8.46
C PHE A 617 -2.12 44.21 -7.09
N SER A 618 -2.72 43.73 -6.01
CA SER A 618 -2.44 44.20 -4.65
C SER A 618 -0.99 43.88 -4.26
N GLY A 619 -0.27 44.87 -3.73
CA GLY A 619 1.16 44.76 -3.38
C GLY A 619 2.15 44.74 -4.57
N THR A 620 1.71 45.08 -5.79
CA THR A 620 2.60 45.24 -6.95
C THR A 620 3.34 46.59 -6.93
N ALA A 621 4.44 46.68 -7.69
CA ALA A 621 5.24 47.90 -7.82
C ALA A 621 4.89 48.73 -9.07
N LEU A 622 3.66 48.61 -9.60
CA LEU A 622 3.25 49.32 -10.83
C LEU A 622 3.55 50.80 -10.69
N THR A 623 4.19 51.37 -11.70
CA THR A 623 4.75 52.72 -11.64
C THR A 623 4.31 53.56 -12.83
N GLY A 624 4.26 54.88 -12.62
CA GLY A 624 3.93 55.82 -13.68
C GLY A 624 2.45 55.77 -14.08
N ALA A 625 2.19 55.86 -15.38
CA ALA A 625 0.84 55.87 -15.94
C ALA A 625 0.35 54.45 -16.30
N LEU A 626 -0.80 54.05 -15.77
CA LEU A 626 -1.47 52.81 -16.12
C LEU A 626 -2.69 53.10 -17.01
N THR A 627 -2.76 52.45 -18.18
CA THR A 627 -3.92 52.49 -19.06
C THR A 627 -4.74 51.21 -18.92
N LEU A 628 -6.00 51.33 -18.50
CA LEU A 628 -6.97 50.24 -18.42
C LEU A 628 -7.85 50.21 -19.69
N PRO A 629 -8.09 49.03 -20.29
CA PRO A 629 -8.60 48.92 -21.65
C PRO A 629 -10.10 49.22 -21.80
N ALA A 630 -10.51 49.52 -23.04
CA ALA A 630 -11.83 50.04 -23.39
C ALA A 630 -13.04 49.12 -23.13
N GLN A 631 -12.86 47.82 -22.83
CA GLN A 631 -13.95 46.88 -22.57
C GLN A 631 -14.20 46.57 -21.08
N LEU A 632 -13.49 47.25 -20.18
CA LEU A 632 -13.55 46.97 -18.74
C LEU A 632 -14.93 47.33 -18.17
N VAL A 633 -15.60 46.38 -17.50
CA VAL A 633 -16.94 46.54 -16.92
C VAL A 633 -16.90 46.68 -15.41
N ALA A 634 -15.96 46.01 -14.73
CA ALA A 634 -15.85 46.04 -13.27
C ALA A 634 -14.40 45.92 -12.79
N ILE A 635 -14.10 46.64 -11.71
CA ILE A 635 -12.90 46.49 -10.88
C ILE A 635 -13.39 46.10 -9.49
N HIS A 636 -13.04 44.91 -9.01
CA HIS A 636 -13.51 44.38 -7.73
C HIS A 636 -12.66 44.84 -6.54
N ASP A 637 -12.96 44.28 -5.38
CA ASP A 637 -12.43 44.69 -4.09
C ASP A 637 -10.90 44.54 -4.03
N TYR A 638 -10.21 45.47 -3.38
CA TYR A 638 -8.76 45.44 -3.15
C TYR A 638 -7.86 45.35 -4.40
N ALA A 639 -8.40 45.46 -5.62
CA ALA A 639 -7.70 45.14 -6.87
C ALA A 639 -6.30 45.79 -7.03
N PHE A 640 -6.13 47.05 -6.60
CA PHE A 640 -4.89 47.81 -6.66
C PHE A 640 -4.44 48.33 -5.28
N VAL A 641 -4.72 47.58 -4.20
CA VAL A 641 -4.31 48.01 -2.86
C VAL A 641 -2.79 48.09 -2.71
N ASN A 642 -2.32 49.16 -2.08
CA ASN A 642 -0.89 49.40 -1.80
C ASN A 642 0.01 49.45 -3.04
N VAL A 643 -0.52 49.83 -4.21
CA VAL A 643 0.28 50.05 -5.43
C VAL A 643 0.85 51.47 -5.42
N ILE A 644 1.79 51.71 -4.50
CA ILE A 644 2.20 53.06 -4.09
C ILE A 644 2.91 53.88 -5.18
N ASN A 645 3.42 53.27 -6.25
CA ASN A 645 4.24 53.94 -7.27
C ASN A 645 3.44 54.46 -8.48
N LEU A 646 2.15 54.15 -8.59
CA LEU A 646 1.31 54.65 -9.67
C LEU A 646 1.10 56.16 -9.52
N THR A 647 1.31 56.91 -10.60
CA THR A 647 1.13 58.37 -10.64
C THR A 647 -0.15 58.77 -11.36
N SER A 648 -0.60 57.99 -12.34
CA SER A 648 -1.87 58.25 -13.01
C SER A 648 -2.54 56.98 -13.52
N ILE A 649 -3.87 57.00 -13.55
CA ILE A 649 -4.69 55.92 -14.10
C ILE A 649 -5.60 56.48 -15.20
N HIS A 650 -5.43 55.98 -16.41
CA HIS A 650 -6.28 56.27 -17.56
C HIS A 650 -7.20 55.09 -17.84
N ILE A 651 -8.51 55.28 -17.68
CA ILE A 651 -9.52 54.27 -18.00
C ILE A 651 -10.11 54.60 -19.37
N GLU A 652 -9.84 53.76 -20.37
CA GLU A 652 -10.40 53.91 -21.72
C GLU A 652 -11.85 53.41 -21.83
N SER A 653 -12.31 52.65 -20.84
CA SER A 653 -13.63 52.03 -20.87
C SER A 653 -14.74 53.05 -20.67
N GLU A 654 -15.67 53.08 -21.61
CA GLU A 654 -16.96 53.79 -21.50
C GLU A 654 -18.09 52.87 -20.99
N GLN A 655 -17.73 51.70 -20.45
CA GLN A 655 -18.66 50.67 -19.97
C GLN A 655 -18.40 50.25 -18.51
N LEU A 656 -17.39 50.83 -17.85
CA LEU A 656 -17.08 50.53 -16.45
C LEU A 656 -18.23 51.01 -15.56
N GLU A 657 -18.87 50.10 -14.84
CA GLU A 657 -20.03 50.42 -14.00
C GLU A 657 -19.69 50.45 -12.50
N GLN A 658 -18.67 49.70 -12.07
CA GLN A 658 -18.39 49.49 -10.66
C GLN A 658 -16.89 49.52 -10.33
N ILE A 659 -16.56 50.22 -9.25
CA ILE A 659 -15.27 50.13 -8.54
C ILE A 659 -15.56 49.61 -7.14
N GLY A 660 -14.93 48.50 -6.76
CA GLY A 660 -15.16 47.77 -5.52
C GLY A 660 -14.58 48.43 -4.26
N LYS A 661 -14.75 47.74 -3.14
CA LYS A 661 -14.25 48.16 -1.82
C LYS A 661 -12.72 48.19 -1.83
N MET A 662 -12.11 49.27 -1.34
CA MET A 662 -10.64 49.45 -1.30
C MET A 662 -9.91 49.30 -2.64
N ALA A 663 -10.62 49.28 -3.78
CA ALA A 663 -10.03 48.92 -5.07
C ALA A 663 -8.80 49.76 -5.45
N PHE A 664 -8.77 51.04 -5.05
CA PHE A 664 -7.65 51.97 -5.26
C PHE A 664 -7.13 52.55 -3.93
N SER A 665 -7.20 51.79 -2.83
CA SER A 665 -6.70 52.26 -1.53
C SER A 665 -5.18 52.18 -1.41
N GLY A 666 -4.58 53.18 -0.76
CA GLY A 666 -3.14 53.21 -0.52
C GLY A 666 -2.32 53.59 -1.75
N LEU A 667 -2.94 54.20 -2.77
CA LEU A 667 -2.22 54.72 -3.94
C LEU A 667 -1.58 56.08 -3.60
N HIS A 668 -0.49 56.04 -2.83
CA HIS A 668 0.12 57.24 -2.24
C HIS A 668 0.59 58.27 -3.25
N ASN A 669 1.12 57.84 -4.40
CA ASN A 669 1.63 58.73 -5.44
C ASN A 669 0.62 59.04 -6.56
N LEU A 670 -0.62 58.57 -6.46
CA LEU A 670 -1.62 58.82 -7.50
C LEU A 670 -1.96 60.31 -7.53
N GLU A 671 -1.63 61.00 -8.62
CA GLU A 671 -1.90 62.42 -8.83
C GLU A 671 -3.23 62.64 -9.56
N SER A 672 -3.56 61.75 -10.52
CA SER A 672 -4.76 61.88 -11.35
C SER A 672 -5.39 60.54 -11.73
N ILE A 673 -6.72 60.50 -11.73
CA ILE A 673 -7.51 59.41 -12.30
C ILE A 673 -8.69 59.98 -13.08
N ARG A 674 -8.92 59.47 -14.29
CA ARG A 674 -10.12 59.79 -15.07
C ARG A 674 -11.12 58.64 -14.97
N LEU A 675 -12.23 58.90 -14.29
CA LEU A 675 -13.36 57.97 -14.21
C LEU A 675 -14.30 58.18 -15.40
N PRO A 676 -14.85 57.11 -16.00
CA PRO A 676 -15.76 57.22 -17.13
C PRO A 676 -17.17 57.61 -16.70
N ALA A 677 -17.94 58.21 -17.62
CA ALA A 677 -19.30 58.65 -17.35
C ALA A 677 -20.25 57.48 -17.04
N SER A 678 -19.92 56.25 -17.47
CA SER A 678 -20.68 55.03 -17.22
C SER A 678 -20.69 54.54 -15.76
N LEU A 679 -19.77 55.05 -14.94
CA LEU A 679 -19.59 54.58 -13.56
C LEU A 679 -20.84 54.85 -12.71
N LYS A 680 -21.35 53.81 -12.04
CA LYS A 680 -22.55 53.86 -11.21
C LYS A 680 -22.25 54.00 -9.72
N GLY A 681 -21.13 53.46 -9.25
CA GLY A 681 -20.79 53.56 -7.84
C GLY A 681 -19.35 53.22 -7.46
N LEU A 682 -18.98 53.70 -6.28
CA LEU A 682 -17.71 53.47 -5.60
C LEU A 682 -17.96 52.70 -4.30
N GLY A 683 -17.23 51.60 -4.09
CA GLY A 683 -17.31 50.81 -2.87
C GLY A 683 -16.70 51.50 -1.64
N ASP A 684 -16.84 50.86 -0.48
CA ASP A 684 -16.28 51.35 0.78
C ASP A 684 -14.75 51.53 0.66
N PHE A 685 -14.22 52.64 1.18
CA PHE A 685 -12.79 52.94 1.19
C PHE A 685 -12.12 52.96 -0.21
N ALA A 686 -12.88 53.09 -1.31
CA ALA A 686 -12.38 52.90 -2.68
C ALA A 686 -11.09 53.67 -3.00
N PHE A 687 -10.97 54.92 -2.52
CA PHE A 687 -9.79 55.79 -2.68
C PHE A 687 -9.21 56.20 -1.32
N MET A 688 -9.35 55.36 -0.30
CA MET A 688 -8.79 55.64 1.03
C MET A 688 -7.26 55.71 0.95
N ASP A 689 -6.66 56.65 1.68
CA ASP A 689 -5.21 56.86 1.77
C ASP A 689 -4.57 57.15 0.40
N THR A 690 -5.09 58.18 -0.27
CA THR A 690 -4.61 58.71 -1.57
C THR A 690 -4.21 60.20 -1.44
N PRO A 691 -3.17 60.52 -0.64
CA PRO A 691 -2.85 61.89 -0.24
C PRO A 691 -2.44 62.84 -1.38
N ASN A 692 -1.90 62.31 -2.50
CA ASN A 692 -1.48 63.12 -3.64
C ASN A 692 -2.55 63.26 -4.73
N LEU A 693 -3.70 62.60 -4.58
CA LEU A 693 -4.77 62.69 -5.58
C LEU A 693 -5.37 64.09 -5.50
N GLU A 694 -5.18 64.91 -6.52
CA GLU A 694 -5.55 66.32 -6.47
C GLU A 694 -7.05 66.54 -6.72
N THR A 695 -7.58 65.87 -7.75
CA THR A 695 -8.96 66.05 -8.21
C THR A 695 -9.55 64.73 -8.68
N ILE A 696 -10.83 64.50 -8.38
CA ILE A 696 -11.60 63.40 -8.94
C ILE A 696 -12.96 63.91 -9.42
N TYR A 697 -13.36 63.48 -10.61
CA TYR A 697 -14.66 63.82 -11.20
C TYR A 697 -15.64 62.66 -11.05
N LEU A 698 -16.76 62.91 -10.38
CA LEU A 698 -17.88 61.98 -10.22
C LEU A 698 -19.05 62.46 -11.07
N SER A 699 -19.31 61.76 -12.17
CA SER A 699 -20.41 62.06 -13.10
C SER A 699 -21.77 62.04 -12.40
N SER A 700 -22.78 62.59 -13.08
CA SER A 700 -24.17 62.54 -12.60
C SER A 700 -24.74 61.11 -12.53
N ASN A 701 -24.04 60.13 -13.13
CA ASN A 701 -24.39 58.72 -13.09
C ASN A 701 -23.85 57.98 -11.86
N VAL A 702 -22.94 58.59 -11.08
CA VAL A 702 -22.44 58.00 -9.83
C VAL A 702 -23.52 58.15 -8.76
N LEU A 703 -24.30 57.10 -8.56
CA LEU A 703 -25.44 57.06 -7.64
C LEU A 703 -25.04 56.54 -6.26
N ASP A 704 -23.95 55.80 -6.13
CA ASP A 704 -23.52 55.21 -4.87
C ASP A 704 -22.05 55.53 -4.56
N VAL A 705 -21.78 55.93 -3.32
CA VAL A 705 -20.41 56.17 -2.83
C VAL A 705 -20.34 55.63 -1.40
N GLY A 706 -19.50 54.61 -1.21
CA GLY A 706 -19.40 53.84 0.01
C GLY A 706 -18.78 54.58 1.20
N TYR A 707 -18.79 53.89 2.34
CA TYR A 707 -18.24 54.36 3.60
C TYR A 707 -16.76 54.70 3.46
N TRP A 708 -16.35 55.90 3.92
CA TRP A 708 -14.95 56.35 3.91
C TRP A 708 -14.24 56.27 2.55
N ALA A 709 -14.99 56.34 1.44
CA ALA A 709 -14.44 56.25 0.08
C ALA A 709 -13.24 57.17 -0.16
N PHE A 710 -13.20 58.35 0.47
CA PHE A 710 -12.12 59.35 0.33
C PHE A 710 -11.39 59.66 1.64
N LYS A 711 -11.43 58.76 2.63
CA LYS A 711 -10.70 58.97 3.90
C LYS A 711 -9.19 59.04 3.66
N ASP A 712 -8.50 59.95 4.34
CA ASP A 712 -7.06 60.23 4.23
C ASP A 712 -6.60 60.56 2.78
N SER A 713 -7.50 60.99 1.89
CA SER A 713 -7.17 61.42 0.52
C SER A 713 -6.85 62.91 0.43
N GLY A 714 -6.14 63.38 -0.60
CA GLY A 714 -5.85 64.80 -0.86
C GLY A 714 -6.89 65.55 -1.71
N VAL A 715 -7.98 64.87 -2.07
CA VAL A 715 -8.74 65.14 -3.29
C VAL A 715 -9.75 66.27 -3.19
N THR A 716 -9.88 67.08 -4.24
CA THR A 716 -11.07 67.91 -4.49
C THR A 716 -12.07 67.10 -5.30
N ILE A 717 -13.29 66.92 -4.76
CA ILE A 717 -14.34 66.13 -5.40
C ILE A 717 -15.17 67.05 -6.30
N LEU A 718 -15.07 66.87 -7.61
CA LEU A 718 -15.95 67.51 -8.58
C LEU A 718 -17.13 66.58 -8.86
N THR A 719 -18.34 67.11 -8.94
CA THR A 719 -19.50 66.29 -9.29
C THR A 719 -20.51 67.01 -10.17
N GLY A 720 -21.09 66.25 -11.11
CA GLY A 720 -22.22 66.69 -11.92
C GLY A 720 -23.54 66.78 -11.14
N HIS A 721 -23.60 66.25 -9.91
CA HIS A 721 -24.77 66.39 -9.05
C HIS A 721 -24.90 67.80 -8.47
N ALA A 722 -26.14 68.24 -8.20
CA ALA A 722 -26.41 69.51 -7.52
C ALA A 722 -26.19 69.45 -6.00
N THR A 723 -26.38 68.27 -5.42
CA THR A 723 -26.18 67.93 -4.00
C THR A 723 -25.81 66.44 -3.92
N PRO A 724 -25.14 65.97 -2.85
CA PRO A 724 -24.84 64.54 -2.70
C PRO A 724 -26.13 63.70 -2.75
N PRO A 725 -26.22 62.67 -3.61
CA PRO A 725 -27.33 61.72 -3.63
C PRO A 725 -27.59 61.10 -2.24
N PRO A 726 -28.85 60.82 -1.85
CA PRO A 726 -29.18 60.21 -0.55
C PRO A 726 -28.58 58.81 -0.33
N SER A 727 -28.23 58.13 -1.42
CA SER A 727 -27.58 56.83 -1.42
C SER A 727 -26.08 56.89 -1.11
N TRP A 728 -25.43 58.05 -1.26
CA TRP A 728 -24.05 58.20 -0.82
C TRP A 728 -23.99 58.04 0.69
N HIS A 729 -23.05 57.22 1.17
CA HIS A 729 -22.87 57.00 2.60
C HIS A 729 -22.53 58.33 3.29
N PRO A 730 -23.14 58.70 4.44
CA PRO A 730 -22.94 60.01 5.07
C PRO A 730 -21.48 60.34 5.39
N ASP A 731 -20.69 59.32 5.74
CA ASP A 731 -19.25 59.44 6.00
C ASP A 731 -18.37 59.12 4.77
N PHE A 732 -18.83 59.25 3.53
CA PHE A 732 -17.98 58.96 2.36
C PHE A 732 -16.72 59.84 2.28
N ASN A 733 -16.80 61.07 2.79
CA ASN A 733 -15.73 62.08 2.84
C ASN A 733 -15.55 62.60 4.29
N PRO A 734 -14.98 61.78 5.19
CA PRO A 734 -14.92 62.09 6.63
C PRO A 734 -13.96 63.25 6.95
N ASP A 735 -12.96 63.51 6.10
CA ASP A 735 -11.97 64.58 6.27
C ASP A 735 -12.44 65.94 5.71
N GLN A 736 -13.71 66.02 5.29
CA GLN A 736 -14.35 67.23 4.79
C GLN A 736 -13.59 67.88 3.62
N ARG A 737 -13.11 67.04 2.69
CA ARG A 737 -12.46 67.55 1.48
C ARG A 737 -13.41 68.40 0.63
N PRO A 738 -12.91 69.40 -0.11
CA PRO A 738 -13.76 70.29 -0.90
C PRO A 738 -14.61 69.50 -1.91
N ILE A 739 -15.89 69.88 -2.03
CA ILE A 739 -16.81 69.34 -3.03
C ILE A 739 -17.34 70.49 -3.89
N ILE A 740 -17.21 70.38 -5.21
CA ILE A 740 -17.72 71.34 -6.19
C ILE A 740 -18.84 70.67 -6.98
N PHE A 741 -20.05 71.25 -6.89
CA PHE A 741 -21.28 70.72 -7.49
C PHE A 741 -21.59 71.37 -8.84
N ASN A 742 -22.41 70.69 -9.65
CA ASN A 742 -22.85 71.11 -10.98
C ASN A 742 -21.69 71.38 -11.96
N VAL A 743 -20.62 70.58 -11.87
CA VAL A 743 -19.49 70.65 -12.81
C VAL A 743 -19.86 69.93 -14.10
N ASP A 744 -19.73 70.60 -15.24
CA ASP A 744 -20.04 70.05 -16.57
C ASP A 744 -19.12 68.87 -16.90
N GLU A 745 -19.68 67.76 -17.40
CA GLU A 745 -18.91 66.55 -17.79
C GLU A 745 -17.94 66.79 -18.95
N SER A 746 -18.09 67.91 -19.68
CA SER A 746 -17.25 68.30 -20.81
C SER A 746 -16.06 69.22 -20.47
N GLU A 747 -15.99 69.72 -19.23
CA GLU A 747 -14.85 70.49 -18.67
C GLU A 747 -13.90 69.58 -17.90
#